data_AF-A0A8C3G9L2-F1
#
_entry.id   AF-A0A8C3G9L2-F1
#
_cell.length_a   1.000
_cell.length_b   1.000
_cell.length_c   1.000
_cell.angle_alpha   90.00
_cell.angle_beta   90.00
_cell.angle_gamma   90.00
#
_symmetry.space_group_name_H-M   'P 1'
#
loop_
_entity.id
_entity.type
_entity.pdbx_description
1 polymer ?
#
loop_
_entity_poly.entity_id
_entity_poly.type
_entity_poly.pdbx_seq_one_letter_code
_entity_poly.pdbx_strand_id
1 'polypeptide(L)'
;MYICRQSLTFLDIQKAPLDPVKGEYLHRGSVQYEFGSELLQTPIQLLKITNIKAQVVELLEHMVTHNVDVVHKHAPLKFIELLQLLRVAKCDILETLWTQYKNRVHFRRWILNIVPAIGTTTALRFLKEKFLSGELSLAESSKTLLASLHKLTVDLEAIKLVEASQHKFPILREIVMLGYGTLVAKYCVENPSCPAELVRPLHELAVQAENAGHPSSLKPITKLLPLSGSATAVLPLRVQIEAVMALRNIAKREPKMIQTMAIQLFMDKTLNPELRMVAALVLFETKLPMGLVITLANAALNENNLQIASFVYSYMKSMTRNTTPYFTKYLSDTVAPAVTILIRALRVDRKVQGYQIAAYVNTTDARVQVIFANLEENDNWRICADGVILSDHKAMAKIAWGIECKEYDTEITAETGLVSKDPAIRLKLTWDRLPKSMMRIAKEISKYISRITKSLGVSLSKAKNIPRQIQLSVAAASDTTLNIVLKTPKVQFYCPLFTHRKCLHNTLSYPVCSMVKDKLTTFNNNELRVEVPQSCFQVLAQDCTEQLKFIVMLKRDEVKKQNQIHLYPQNNAIIVRLNSLVIPYRNLPYLHPQDYLDLLISFREIEQTLNCLRFLQVSVVDWMRGKICGLCGKADGEIRQEFQTPNTRLVDNAVSFAHSWVLPGTSCRDASECYMRLESVKLERQVIVYGQKSKCFSVEPVLRCLPGCVPVRTTAVNVGYHCLPADSNLNRRQLSSIFEKSIDLRETADAHLACRCTPQCA
;
A
#
# COMPACT_ATOMS: atom_id res chain seq x y z
N MET A 1 -11.21 21.75 -12.26
CA MET A 1 -10.83 20.47 -12.89
C MET A 1 -11.60 20.37 -14.20
N TYR A 2 -10.94 20.49 -15.36
CA TYR A 2 -11.60 20.39 -16.67
C TYR A 2 -11.70 18.91 -17.05
N ILE A 3 -12.92 18.41 -17.30
CA ILE A 3 -13.17 17.02 -17.71
C ILE A 3 -13.15 17.00 -19.25
N CYS A 4 -12.06 16.54 -19.86
CA CYS A 4 -12.03 16.29 -21.31
C CYS A 4 -12.57 14.88 -21.60
N ARG A 5 -13.72 14.73 -22.27
CA ARG A 5 -14.21 13.45 -22.83
C ARG A 5 -13.89 13.36 -24.33
N GLN A 6 -13.51 12.17 -24.81
CA GLN A 6 -13.34 11.88 -26.24
C GLN A 6 -14.11 10.58 -26.47
N SER A 7 -14.95 10.56 -27.51
CA SER A 7 -15.73 9.39 -27.91
C SER A 7 -15.35 9.06 -29.35
N LEU A 8 -14.76 7.89 -29.55
CA LEU A 8 -14.46 7.36 -30.88
C LEU A 8 -15.34 6.13 -31.09
N THR A 9 -16.37 6.28 -31.91
CA THR A 9 -17.27 5.18 -32.29
C THR A 9 -16.92 4.73 -33.69
N PHE A 10 -16.57 3.45 -33.80
CA PHE A 10 -16.40 2.79 -35.08
C PHE A 10 -17.76 2.74 -35.80
N LEU A 11 -17.82 3.23 -37.04
CA LEU A 11 -19.06 3.30 -37.83
C LEU A 11 -19.10 2.20 -38.90
N ASP A 12 -18.13 2.16 -39.81
CA ASP A 12 -17.95 1.07 -40.78
C ASP A 12 -16.48 0.91 -41.23
N ILE A 13 -16.21 -0.05 -42.12
CA ILE A 13 -14.98 -0.11 -42.92
C ILE A 13 -15.34 0.08 -44.40
N GLN A 14 -14.82 1.15 -45.02
CA GLN A 14 -14.84 1.33 -46.47
C GLN A 14 -13.58 0.69 -47.10
N LYS A 15 -13.76 -0.16 -48.11
CA LYS A 15 -12.66 -0.64 -48.97
C LYS A 15 -12.28 0.44 -49.99
N ALA A 16 -11.71 1.53 -49.52
CA ALA A 16 -11.07 2.52 -50.39
C ALA A 16 -9.58 2.15 -50.58
N PRO A 17 -9.03 2.22 -51.82
CA PRO A 17 -7.60 2.14 -52.00
C PRO A 17 -6.93 3.29 -51.24
N LEU A 18 -6.01 2.96 -50.34
CA LEU A 18 -5.20 3.94 -49.61
C LEU A 18 -4.19 4.56 -50.58
N ASP A 19 -4.53 5.70 -51.17
CA ASP A 19 -3.53 6.50 -51.87
C ASP A 19 -2.51 7.01 -50.85
N PRO A 20 -1.21 6.73 -51.02
CA PRO A 20 -0.18 7.20 -50.11
C PRO A 20 -0.21 8.74 -50.09
N VAL A 21 -0.32 9.28 -48.87
CA VAL A 21 -0.38 10.73 -48.62
C VAL A 21 0.81 11.40 -49.28
N LYS A 22 0.57 12.20 -50.34
CA LYS A 22 1.61 12.94 -51.08
C LYS A 22 2.18 14.15 -50.31
N GLY A 23 1.88 14.26 -49.03
CA GLY A 23 2.37 15.31 -48.14
C GLY A 23 3.72 14.93 -47.53
N GLU A 24 4.55 15.94 -47.26
CA GLU A 24 5.81 15.77 -46.55
C GLU A 24 5.56 15.17 -45.15
N TYR A 25 6.18 14.03 -44.86
CA TYR A 25 6.04 13.37 -43.57
C TYR A 25 6.89 14.10 -42.51
N LEU A 26 6.29 15.04 -41.80
CA LEU A 26 6.93 15.75 -40.70
C LEU A 26 6.90 14.88 -39.44
N HIS A 27 8.06 14.36 -39.04
CA HIS A 27 8.22 13.59 -37.80
C HIS A 27 7.87 14.45 -36.57
N ARG A 28 6.81 14.09 -35.83
CA ARG A 28 6.31 14.83 -34.65
C ARG A 28 6.54 14.14 -33.30
N GLY A 29 7.59 13.33 -33.20
CA GLY A 29 7.95 12.68 -31.93
C GLY A 29 7.10 11.45 -31.61
N SER A 30 7.01 11.12 -30.33
CA SER A 30 6.39 9.87 -29.85
C SER A 30 4.91 10.02 -29.47
N VAL A 31 4.24 8.91 -29.15
CA VAL A 31 2.85 8.92 -28.62
C VAL A 31 2.81 9.39 -27.16
N GLN A 32 3.97 9.52 -26.49
CA GLN A 32 4.02 10.13 -25.16
C GLN A 32 3.70 11.62 -25.27
N TYR A 33 2.99 12.15 -24.27
CA TYR A 33 2.70 13.57 -24.22
C TYR A 33 4.01 14.34 -24.09
N GLU A 34 4.40 15.02 -25.15
CA GLU A 34 5.50 15.96 -25.16
C GLU A 34 4.92 17.34 -24.86
N PHE A 35 5.40 17.98 -23.78
CA PHE A 35 5.02 19.35 -23.49
C PHE A 35 5.41 20.21 -24.69
N GLY A 36 4.43 20.89 -25.29
CA GLY A 36 4.72 21.88 -26.31
C GLY A 36 5.64 22.96 -25.76
N SER A 37 6.33 23.69 -26.63
CA SER A 37 7.06 24.92 -26.26
C SER A 37 6.12 26.06 -25.80
N GLU A 38 4.82 25.79 -25.72
CA GLU A 38 3.79 26.70 -25.28
C GLU A 38 3.86 26.92 -23.76
N LEU A 39 3.86 28.20 -23.38
CA LEU A 39 4.08 28.66 -22.03
C LEU A 39 3.04 28.08 -21.05
N LEU A 40 3.50 27.58 -19.90
CA LEU A 40 2.64 27.15 -18.79
C LEU A 40 1.84 28.36 -18.26
N GLN A 41 0.57 28.48 -18.68
CA GLN A 41 -0.36 29.43 -18.07
C GLN A 41 -0.54 29.06 -16.59
N THR A 42 -0.46 30.04 -15.69
CA THR A 42 -0.77 29.76 -14.28
C THR A 42 -2.25 29.38 -14.15
N PRO A 43 -2.60 28.28 -13.46
CA PRO A 43 -3.93 27.67 -13.52
C PRO A 43 -5.06 28.46 -12.83
N ILE A 44 -4.82 29.74 -12.50
CA ILE A 44 -5.73 30.60 -11.73
C ILE A 44 -6.79 31.24 -12.65
N GLN A 45 -6.43 31.57 -13.90
CA GLN A 45 -7.35 32.20 -14.85
C GLN A 45 -6.98 31.78 -16.28
N LEU A 46 -7.94 31.20 -17.00
CA LEU A 46 -7.80 30.96 -18.44
C LEU A 46 -8.07 32.28 -19.18
N LEU A 47 -7.07 32.79 -19.89
CA LEU A 47 -7.19 34.03 -20.65
C LEU A 47 -7.51 33.76 -22.11
N LYS A 48 -8.55 34.43 -22.61
CA LYS A 48 -8.82 34.48 -24.05
C LYS A 48 -7.95 35.56 -24.68
N ILE A 49 -6.82 35.13 -25.24
CA ILE A 49 -5.87 36.02 -25.90
C ILE A 49 -6.41 36.34 -27.30
N THR A 50 -6.86 37.58 -27.52
CA THR A 50 -7.30 38.05 -28.84
C THR A 50 -6.29 39.06 -29.40
N ASN A 51 -6.12 40.18 -28.71
CA ASN A 51 -5.13 41.21 -29.02
C ASN A 51 -4.29 41.52 -27.78
N ILE A 52 -3.09 40.93 -27.73
CA ILE A 52 -2.18 41.04 -26.58
C ILE A 52 -1.87 42.51 -26.27
N LYS A 53 -1.59 43.33 -27.28
CA LYS A 53 -1.17 44.73 -27.08
C LYS A 53 -2.29 45.56 -26.44
N ALA A 54 -3.51 45.46 -26.96
CA ALA A 54 -4.66 46.20 -26.44
C ALA A 54 -4.99 45.78 -25.01
N GLN A 55 -5.06 44.46 -24.75
CA GLN A 55 -5.38 43.93 -23.42
C GLN A 55 -4.33 44.32 -22.37
N VAL A 56 -3.04 44.31 -22.74
CA VAL A 56 -1.95 44.71 -21.84
C VAL A 56 -2.05 46.19 -21.47
N VAL A 57 -2.36 47.06 -22.43
CA VAL A 57 -2.53 48.50 -22.18
C VAL A 57 -3.73 48.75 -21.27
N GLU A 58 -4.88 48.16 -21.58
CA GLU A 58 -6.11 48.30 -20.78
C GLU A 58 -5.90 47.87 -19.32
N LEU A 59 -5.28 46.72 -19.10
CA LEU A 59 -4.99 46.22 -17.76
C LEU A 59 -3.97 47.07 -17.02
N LEU A 60 -2.94 47.57 -17.72
CA LEU A 60 -1.95 48.46 -17.12
C LEU A 60 -2.60 49.79 -16.69
N GLU A 61 -3.46 50.37 -17.52
CA GLU A 61 -4.24 51.57 -17.18
C GLU A 61 -5.17 51.31 -15.98
N HIS A 62 -5.88 50.18 -15.96
CA HIS A 62 -6.69 49.79 -14.82
C HIS A 62 -5.86 49.66 -13.54
N MET A 63 -4.67 49.05 -13.61
CA MET A 63 -3.81 48.90 -12.44
C MET A 63 -3.30 50.24 -11.91
N VAL A 64 -2.95 51.17 -12.80
CA VAL A 64 -2.47 52.51 -12.41
C VAL A 64 -3.60 53.33 -11.78
N THR A 65 -4.78 53.32 -12.39
CA THR A 65 -5.93 54.16 -11.97
C THR A 65 -6.55 53.74 -10.65
N HIS A 66 -6.62 52.43 -10.39
CA HIS A 66 -7.34 51.90 -9.22
C HIS A 66 -6.45 51.61 -8.00
N ASN A 67 -5.14 51.86 -8.06
CA ASN A 67 -4.18 51.55 -6.98
C ASN A 67 -3.29 52.76 -6.64
N VAL A 68 -3.89 53.93 -6.44
CA VAL A 68 -3.17 55.17 -6.11
C VAL A 68 -2.92 55.25 -4.59
N ASP A 69 -3.98 55.31 -3.78
CA ASP A 69 -3.86 55.48 -2.31
C ASP A 69 -4.03 54.16 -1.54
N VAL A 70 -4.97 53.32 -1.96
CA VAL A 70 -5.27 52.01 -1.37
C VAL A 70 -5.21 50.95 -2.45
N VAL A 71 -4.58 49.82 -2.15
CA VAL A 71 -4.54 48.68 -3.08
C VAL A 71 -5.94 48.12 -3.26
N HIS A 72 -6.43 48.11 -4.49
CA HIS A 72 -7.74 47.59 -4.83
C HIS A 72 -7.82 46.07 -4.57
N LYS A 73 -8.97 45.60 -4.08
CA LYS A 73 -9.21 44.17 -3.74
C LYS A 73 -8.88 43.18 -4.88
N HIS A 74 -9.02 43.62 -6.13
CA HIS A 74 -8.76 42.80 -7.32
C HIS A 74 -7.38 43.03 -7.95
N ALA A 75 -6.55 43.90 -7.37
CA ALA A 75 -5.23 44.22 -7.92
C ALA A 75 -4.30 43.00 -8.04
N PRO A 76 -4.23 42.05 -7.08
CA PRO A 76 -3.39 40.86 -7.23
C PRO A 76 -3.83 39.98 -8.41
N LEU A 77 -5.13 39.81 -8.63
CA LEU A 77 -5.67 39.04 -9.77
C LEU A 77 -5.36 39.73 -11.09
N LYS A 78 -5.60 41.05 -11.18
CA LYS A 78 -5.28 41.86 -12.37
C LYS A 78 -3.78 41.89 -12.68
N PHE A 79 -2.93 41.84 -11.65
CA PHE A 79 -1.48 41.72 -11.82
C PHE A 79 -1.09 40.35 -12.40
N ILE A 80 -1.70 39.26 -11.93
CA ILE A 80 -1.47 37.92 -12.49
C ILE A 80 -1.97 37.84 -13.94
N GLU A 81 -3.12 38.43 -14.24
CA GLU A 81 -3.68 38.52 -15.59
C GLU A 81 -2.72 39.25 -16.54
N LEU A 82 -2.23 40.43 -16.13
CA LEU A 82 -1.24 41.18 -16.90
C LEU A 82 0.08 40.40 -17.08
N LEU A 83 0.52 39.72 -16.02
CA LEU A 83 1.74 38.91 -16.05
C LEU A 83 1.63 37.76 -17.06
N GLN A 84 0.48 37.08 -17.11
CA GLN A 84 0.23 36.01 -18.07
C GLN A 84 0.22 36.50 -19.51
N LEU A 85 -0.39 37.65 -19.79
CA LEU A 85 -0.36 38.24 -21.14
C LEU A 85 1.07 38.60 -21.58
N LEU A 86 1.84 39.22 -20.69
CA LEU A 86 3.24 39.59 -20.95
C LEU A 86 4.17 38.38 -21.11
N ARG A 87 3.81 37.26 -20.49
CA ARG A 87 4.49 35.98 -20.63
C ARG A 87 4.35 35.36 -22.03
N VAL A 88 3.23 35.62 -22.70
CA VAL A 88 2.97 35.22 -24.10
C VAL A 88 3.50 36.27 -25.10
N ALA A 89 3.69 37.51 -24.65
CA ALA A 89 4.13 38.61 -25.47
C ALA A 89 5.60 38.44 -25.96
N LYS A 90 5.86 38.86 -27.20
CA LYS A 90 7.22 38.98 -27.74
C LYS A 90 7.93 40.22 -27.17
N CYS A 91 9.27 40.24 -27.28
CA CYS A 91 10.13 41.36 -26.87
C CYS A 91 9.64 42.71 -27.41
N ASP A 92 9.17 42.74 -28.66
CA ASP A 92 8.67 43.95 -29.34
C ASP A 92 7.55 44.65 -28.54
N ILE A 93 6.69 43.89 -27.86
CA ILE A 93 5.59 44.45 -27.07
C ILE A 93 6.15 45.17 -25.84
N LEU A 94 7.14 44.60 -25.15
CA LEU A 94 7.80 45.24 -24.01
C LEU A 94 8.46 46.57 -24.44
N GLU A 95 9.09 46.59 -25.61
CA GLU A 95 9.66 47.80 -26.19
C GLU A 95 8.61 48.87 -26.48
N THR A 96 7.49 48.49 -27.11
CA THR A 96 6.40 49.44 -27.38
C THR A 96 5.77 50.01 -26.10
N LEU A 97 5.60 49.18 -25.06
CA LEU A 97 5.07 49.64 -23.77
C LEU A 97 6.05 50.56 -23.06
N TRP A 98 7.34 50.22 -23.08
CA TRP A 98 8.37 51.04 -22.47
C TRP A 98 8.47 52.41 -23.14
N THR A 99 8.57 52.44 -24.47
CA THR A 99 8.65 53.71 -25.23
C THR A 99 7.43 54.60 -24.98
N GLN A 100 6.23 54.02 -24.89
CA GLN A 100 5.00 54.78 -24.62
C GLN A 100 4.90 55.30 -23.18
N TYR A 101 5.36 54.54 -22.19
CA TYR A 101 5.05 54.82 -20.77
C TYR A 101 6.26 55.15 -19.88
N LYS A 102 7.50 55.11 -20.39
CA LYS A 102 8.71 55.32 -19.57
C LYS A 102 8.78 56.65 -18.82
N ASN A 103 8.14 57.70 -19.34
CA ASN A 103 8.11 59.03 -18.73
C ASN A 103 6.92 59.25 -17.79
N ARG A 104 5.99 58.28 -17.69
CA ARG A 104 4.84 58.35 -16.77
C ARG A 104 5.15 57.58 -15.50
N VAL A 105 5.46 58.29 -14.40
CA VAL A 105 6.00 57.72 -13.14
C VAL A 105 5.23 56.49 -12.64
N HIS A 106 3.89 56.55 -12.57
CA HIS A 106 3.08 55.43 -12.08
C HIS A 106 3.12 54.22 -13.00
N PHE A 107 3.03 54.42 -14.32
CA PHE A 107 3.11 53.34 -15.31
C PHE A 107 4.50 52.71 -15.32
N ARG A 108 5.56 53.54 -15.31
CA ARG A 108 6.95 53.09 -15.22
C ARG A 108 7.18 52.19 -14.02
N ARG A 109 6.66 52.57 -12.83
CA ARG A 109 6.76 51.76 -11.61
C ARG A 109 6.10 50.39 -11.77
N TRP A 110 4.91 50.32 -12.38
CA TRP A 110 4.22 49.05 -12.62
C TRP A 110 4.97 48.18 -13.64
N ILE A 111 5.49 48.77 -14.72
CA ILE A 111 6.31 48.06 -15.71
C ILE A 111 7.56 47.46 -15.06
N LEU A 112 8.30 48.25 -14.27
CA LEU A 112 9.50 47.77 -13.57
C LEU A 112 9.22 46.74 -12.47
N ASN A 113 7.99 46.65 -11.96
CA ASN A 113 7.60 45.58 -11.05
C ASN A 113 7.20 44.29 -11.79
N ILE A 114 6.53 44.41 -12.94
CA ILE A 114 5.98 43.25 -13.64
C ILE A 114 7.00 42.57 -14.57
N VAL A 115 7.87 43.33 -15.23
CA VAL A 115 8.88 42.77 -16.15
C VAL A 115 9.77 41.74 -15.46
N PRO A 116 10.31 41.97 -14.25
CA PRO A 116 11.03 40.94 -13.51
C PRO A 116 10.20 39.69 -13.17
N ALA A 117 8.90 39.85 -12.97
CA ALA A 117 8.00 38.75 -12.61
C ALA A 117 7.67 37.83 -13.80
N ILE A 118 7.85 38.31 -15.05
CA ILE A 118 7.68 37.51 -16.28
C ILE A 118 8.51 36.24 -16.18
N GLY A 119 9.76 36.37 -15.71
CA GLY A 119 10.64 35.25 -15.40
C GLY A 119 11.23 34.56 -16.63
N THR A 120 11.38 35.25 -17.76
CA THR A 120 11.94 34.71 -19.00
C THR A 120 13.28 35.36 -19.36
N THR A 121 14.12 34.65 -20.13
CA THR A 121 15.42 35.15 -20.63
C THR A 121 15.26 36.43 -21.46
N THR A 122 14.16 36.54 -22.19
CA THR A 122 13.75 37.72 -22.97
C THR A 122 13.53 38.95 -22.09
N ALA A 123 12.82 38.82 -20.97
CA ALA A 123 12.59 39.93 -20.04
C ALA A 123 13.88 40.39 -19.36
N LEU A 124 14.77 39.45 -19.02
CA LEU A 124 16.09 39.77 -18.47
C LEU A 124 16.96 40.53 -19.49
N ARG A 125 16.94 40.10 -20.76
CA ARG A 125 17.64 40.77 -21.86
C ARG A 125 17.15 42.21 -22.03
N PHE A 126 15.83 42.41 -22.06
CA PHE A 126 15.21 43.73 -22.13
C PHE A 126 15.71 44.65 -20.98
N LEU A 127 15.70 44.18 -19.73
CA LEU A 127 16.18 44.99 -18.59
C LEU A 127 17.68 45.31 -18.68
N LYS A 128 18.49 44.35 -19.15
CA LYS A 128 19.92 44.55 -19.38
C LYS A 128 20.15 45.64 -20.43
N GLU A 129 19.42 45.60 -21.54
CA GLU A 129 19.50 46.61 -22.60
C GLU A 129 19.08 48.00 -22.11
N LYS A 130 17.99 48.12 -21.33
CA LYS A 130 17.54 49.40 -20.76
C LYS A 130 18.50 49.99 -19.72
N PHE A 131 19.23 49.14 -19.01
CA PHE A 131 20.30 49.61 -18.15
C PHE A 131 21.51 50.10 -18.97
N LEU A 132 21.93 49.34 -19.98
CA LEU A 132 23.06 49.71 -20.85
C LEU A 132 22.79 50.99 -21.65
N SER A 133 21.53 51.25 -22.02
CA SER A 133 21.12 52.49 -22.68
C SER A 133 20.99 53.70 -21.75
N GLY A 134 21.23 53.54 -20.44
CA GLY A 134 21.08 54.61 -19.45
C GLY A 134 19.63 54.99 -19.15
N GLU A 135 18.65 54.19 -19.60
CA GLU A 135 17.23 54.44 -19.36
C GLU A 135 16.74 53.99 -17.98
N LEU A 136 17.54 53.19 -17.26
CA LEU A 136 17.29 52.78 -15.87
C LEU A 136 18.33 53.39 -14.93
N SER A 137 17.87 53.92 -13.80
CA SER A 137 18.76 54.35 -12.72
C SER A 137 19.41 53.16 -12.01
N LEU A 138 20.53 53.39 -11.30
CA LEU A 138 21.20 52.34 -10.51
C LEU A 138 20.25 51.65 -9.52
N ALA A 139 19.35 52.41 -8.87
CA ALA A 139 18.37 51.87 -7.93
C ALA A 139 17.31 51.00 -8.62
N GLU A 140 16.78 51.45 -9.76
CA GLU A 140 15.82 50.67 -10.56
C GLU A 140 16.47 49.39 -11.08
N SER A 141 17.69 49.46 -11.61
CA SER A 141 18.43 48.30 -12.09
C SER A 141 18.75 47.32 -10.98
N SER A 142 19.17 47.79 -9.80
CA SER A 142 19.43 46.90 -8.66
C SER A 142 18.17 46.13 -8.25
N LYS A 143 17.03 46.82 -8.12
CA LYS A 143 15.74 46.21 -7.76
C LYS A 143 15.25 45.22 -8.82
N THR A 144 15.29 45.63 -10.08
CA THR A 144 14.76 44.83 -11.20
C THR A 144 15.64 43.62 -11.51
N LEU A 145 16.97 43.75 -11.50
CA LEU A 145 17.88 42.63 -11.70
C LEU A 145 17.76 41.60 -10.57
N LEU A 146 17.74 42.04 -9.31
CA LEU A 146 17.57 41.14 -8.16
C LEU A 146 16.27 40.33 -8.28
N ALA A 147 15.15 41.00 -8.57
CA ALA A 147 13.86 40.34 -8.74
C ALA A 147 13.85 39.39 -9.94
N SER A 148 14.49 39.77 -11.05
CA SER A 148 14.52 38.98 -12.28
C SER A 148 15.32 37.70 -12.10
N LEU A 149 16.54 37.78 -11.56
CA LEU A 149 17.40 36.63 -11.30
C LEU A 149 16.74 35.62 -10.35
N HIS A 150 15.98 36.11 -9.36
CA HIS A 150 15.23 35.25 -8.45
C HIS A 150 14.00 34.58 -9.09
N LYS A 151 13.35 35.19 -10.09
CA LYS A 151 12.12 34.65 -10.74
C LYS A 151 12.35 33.93 -12.07
N LEU A 152 13.53 34.07 -12.66
CA LEU A 152 13.89 33.49 -13.95
C LEU A 152 13.70 31.96 -13.97
N THR A 153 13.04 31.47 -15.02
CA THR A 153 13.05 30.07 -15.42
C THR A 153 14.42 29.74 -15.99
N VAL A 154 15.07 28.70 -15.48
CA VAL A 154 16.50 28.51 -15.73
C VAL A 154 16.74 27.55 -16.89
N ASP A 155 17.45 28.04 -17.90
CA ASP A 155 18.05 27.25 -18.97
C ASP A 155 19.53 27.66 -19.17
N LEU A 156 20.24 26.94 -20.05
CA LEU A 156 21.65 27.27 -20.33
C LEU A 156 21.83 28.65 -20.98
N GLU A 157 20.84 29.14 -21.73
CA GLU A 157 20.90 30.45 -22.37
C GLU A 157 20.86 31.58 -21.31
N ALA A 158 19.96 31.47 -20.35
CA ALA A 158 19.84 32.37 -19.20
C ALA A 158 21.13 32.43 -18.37
N ILE A 159 21.73 31.27 -18.09
CA ILE A 159 23.00 31.21 -17.33
C ILE A 159 24.11 31.96 -18.09
N LYS A 160 24.27 31.69 -19.39
CA LYS A 160 25.26 32.37 -20.24
C LYS A 160 25.01 33.88 -20.35
N LEU A 161 23.75 34.30 -20.41
CA LEU A 161 23.39 35.72 -20.47
C LEU A 161 23.83 36.48 -19.21
N VAL A 162 23.66 35.85 -18.04
CA VAL A 162 24.07 36.43 -16.75
C VAL A 162 25.60 36.38 -16.58
N GLU A 163 26.24 35.29 -16.99
CA GLU A 163 27.71 35.18 -17.00
C GLU A 163 28.38 36.29 -17.80
N ALA A 164 27.83 36.60 -18.99
CA ALA A 164 28.31 37.67 -19.85
C ALA A 164 27.97 39.10 -19.33
N SER A 165 27.31 39.24 -18.19
CA SER A 165 26.87 40.54 -17.65
C SER A 165 27.90 41.10 -16.67
N GLN A 166 28.93 41.76 -17.20
CA GLN A 166 29.89 42.51 -16.40
C GLN A 166 29.40 43.93 -16.14
N HIS A 167 29.37 44.35 -14.87
CA HIS A 167 28.93 45.69 -14.47
C HIS A 167 30.06 46.46 -13.78
N LYS A 168 30.19 47.76 -14.13
CA LYS A 168 31.18 48.67 -13.53
C LYS A 168 30.84 49.03 -12.07
N PHE A 169 29.57 48.97 -11.69
CA PHE A 169 29.12 49.32 -10.35
C PHE A 169 29.23 48.12 -9.39
N PRO A 170 29.90 48.28 -8.23
CA PRO A 170 30.11 47.18 -7.28
C PRO A 170 28.81 46.47 -6.85
N ILE A 171 27.77 47.24 -6.56
CA ILE A 171 26.48 46.70 -6.10
C ILE A 171 25.80 45.82 -7.15
N LEU A 172 25.88 46.21 -8.44
CA LEU A 172 25.31 45.42 -9.53
C LEU A 172 26.14 44.17 -9.81
N ARG A 173 27.48 44.28 -9.70
CA ARG A 173 28.38 43.13 -9.81
C ARG A 173 28.05 42.07 -8.75
N GLU A 174 27.82 42.49 -7.51
CA GLU A 174 27.43 41.60 -6.43
C GLU A 174 26.05 40.96 -6.65
N ILE A 175 25.04 41.73 -7.04
CA ILE A 175 23.70 41.21 -7.36
C ILE A 175 23.77 40.15 -8.48
N VAL A 176 24.53 40.42 -9.54
CA VAL A 176 24.69 39.50 -10.67
C VAL A 176 25.39 38.21 -10.24
N MET A 177 26.43 38.29 -9.42
CA MET A 177 27.15 37.11 -8.93
C MET A 177 26.30 36.24 -8.00
N LEU A 178 25.61 36.85 -7.02
CA LEU A 178 24.69 36.13 -6.14
C LEU A 178 23.52 35.50 -6.90
N GLY A 179 23.01 36.23 -7.90
CA GLY A 179 21.98 35.74 -8.82
C GLY A 179 22.48 34.61 -9.70
N TYR A 180 23.70 34.69 -10.24
CA TYR A 180 24.33 33.62 -11.01
C TYR A 180 24.43 32.33 -10.19
N GLY A 181 24.92 32.42 -8.95
CA GLY A 181 24.93 31.27 -8.02
C GLY A 181 23.53 30.69 -7.79
N THR A 182 22.51 31.52 -7.64
CA THR A 182 21.10 31.07 -7.50
C THR A 182 20.59 30.36 -8.75
N LEU A 183 20.93 30.84 -9.94
CA LEU A 183 20.57 30.21 -11.21
C LEU A 183 21.24 28.85 -11.37
N VAL A 184 22.54 28.75 -11.09
CA VAL A 184 23.27 27.48 -11.10
C VAL A 184 22.64 26.49 -10.12
N ALA A 185 22.31 26.92 -8.89
CA ALA A 185 21.67 26.06 -7.91
C ALA A 185 20.30 25.52 -8.39
N LYS A 186 19.44 26.38 -8.93
CA LYS A 186 18.15 25.97 -9.51
C LYS A 186 18.33 24.98 -10.66
N TYR A 187 19.23 25.30 -11.61
CA TYR A 187 19.53 24.42 -12.74
C TYR A 187 20.02 23.04 -12.28
N CYS A 188 20.93 23.02 -11.31
CA CYS A 188 21.47 21.77 -10.77
C CYS A 188 20.49 21.00 -9.88
N VAL A 189 19.34 21.56 -9.49
CA VAL A 189 18.27 20.83 -8.78
C VAL A 189 17.40 20.09 -9.80
N GLU A 190 17.10 20.73 -10.92
CA GLU A 190 16.32 20.13 -12.02
C GLU A 190 17.15 19.11 -12.83
N ASN A 191 18.48 19.27 -12.87
CA ASN A 191 19.40 18.45 -13.64
C ASN A 191 20.41 17.71 -12.71
N PRO A 192 20.23 16.40 -12.45
CA PRO A 192 21.13 15.63 -11.59
C PRO A 192 22.58 15.55 -12.10
N SER A 193 22.78 15.56 -13.42
CA SER A 193 24.10 15.56 -14.08
C SER A 193 24.62 16.98 -14.31
N CYS A 194 24.53 17.84 -13.29
CA CYS A 194 24.93 19.25 -13.43
C CYS A 194 26.43 19.38 -13.76
N PRO A 195 26.82 20.09 -14.84
CA PRO A 195 28.22 20.25 -15.21
C PRO A 195 29.01 21.07 -14.19
N ALA A 196 30.20 20.58 -13.81
CA ALA A 196 31.12 21.30 -12.91
C ALA A 196 31.64 22.62 -13.50
N GLU A 197 31.57 22.78 -14.82
CA GLU A 197 31.99 24.01 -15.52
C GLU A 197 31.15 25.23 -15.12
N LEU A 198 29.87 25.04 -14.77
CA LEU A 198 28.97 26.13 -14.41
C LEU A 198 29.34 26.84 -13.11
N VAL A 199 30.17 26.22 -12.26
CA VAL A 199 30.66 26.87 -11.03
C VAL A 199 32.06 27.46 -11.18
N ARG A 200 32.72 27.25 -12.32
CA ARG A 200 34.07 27.78 -12.56
C ARG A 200 34.14 29.31 -12.46
N PRO A 201 33.19 30.11 -13.03
CA PRO A 201 33.23 31.56 -12.88
C PRO A 201 33.13 32.03 -11.41
N LEU A 202 32.47 31.23 -10.56
CA LEU A 202 32.36 31.50 -9.12
C LEU A 202 33.65 31.15 -8.37
N HIS A 203 34.38 30.12 -8.82
CA HIS A 203 35.66 29.72 -8.20
C HIS A 203 36.76 30.75 -8.45
N GLU A 204 36.76 31.39 -9.62
CA GLU A 204 37.75 32.41 -9.99
C GLU A 204 37.59 33.71 -9.18
N LEU A 205 36.40 33.96 -8.62
CA LEU A 205 36.08 35.16 -7.83
C LEU A 205 35.98 34.90 -6.31
N ALA A 206 36.20 33.64 -5.89
CA ALA A 206 36.47 33.10 -4.56
C ALA A 206 35.56 33.45 -3.35
N VAL A 207 34.71 34.49 -3.38
CA VAL A 207 34.03 35.01 -2.18
C VAL A 207 32.49 34.93 -2.24
N GLN A 208 31.87 34.56 -3.37
CA GLN A 208 30.39 34.58 -3.52
C GLN A 208 29.79 33.22 -3.95
N ALA A 209 30.52 32.13 -3.72
CA ALA A 209 30.10 30.77 -4.11
C ALA A 209 28.98 30.17 -3.23
N GLU A 210 28.52 30.87 -2.19
CA GLU A 210 27.58 30.35 -1.19
C GLU A 210 26.25 29.85 -1.79
N ASN A 211 25.74 30.58 -2.80
CA ASN A 211 24.42 30.32 -3.36
C ASN A 211 24.36 29.12 -4.32
N ALA A 212 25.49 28.73 -4.94
CA ALA A 212 25.50 27.68 -5.95
C ALA A 212 25.35 26.26 -5.39
N GLY A 213 25.90 26.01 -4.19
CA GLY A 213 25.73 24.72 -3.49
C GLY A 213 26.24 23.49 -4.25
N HIS A 214 27.15 23.66 -5.22
CA HIS A 214 27.65 22.56 -6.04
C HIS A 214 28.82 21.80 -5.36
N PRO A 215 28.84 20.46 -5.37
CA PRO A 215 29.92 19.68 -4.73
C PRO A 215 31.33 20.00 -5.24
N SER A 216 31.49 20.35 -6.53
CA SER A 216 32.80 20.73 -7.10
C SER A 216 33.41 21.98 -6.45
N SER A 217 32.62 22.81 -5.77
CA SER A 217 33.11 23.98 -5.02
C SER A 217 33.79 23.62 -3.71
N LEU A 218 33.69 22.36 -3.26
CA LEU A 218 34.20 21.95 -1.95
C LEU A 218 35.73 22.07 -1.86
N LYS A 219 36.47 21.69 -2.91
CA LYS A 219 37.94 21.84 -2.93
C LYS A 219 38.36 23.32 -2.80
N PRO A 220 37.86 24.26 -3.62
CA PRO A 220 38.12 25.70 -3.41
C PRO A 220 37.77 26.18 -2.00
N ILE A 221 36.59 25.82 -1.47
CA ILE A 221 36.14 26.25 -0.14
C ILE A 221 37.04 25.70 0.97
N THR A 222 37.44 24.43 0.91
CA THR A 222 38.33 23.81 1.91
C THR A 222 39.68 24.53 2.04
N LYS A 223 40.18 25.15 0.97
CA LYS A 223 41.43 25.93 1.02
C LYS A 223 41.31 27.21 1.83
N LEU A 224 40.10 27.71 2.03
CA LEU A 224 39.81 28.91 2.83
C LEU A 224 39.61 28.60 4.31
N LEU A 225 39.55 27.32 4.68
CA LEU A 225 39.25 26.86 6.03
C LEU A 225 40.52 26.39 6.77
N PRO A 226 40.62 26.65 8.08
CA PRO A 226 41.73 26.18 8.91
C PRO A 226 41.52 24.68 9.27
N LEU A 227 41.75 23.80 8.29
CA LEU A 227 41.66 22.34 8.44
C LEU A 227 43.08 21.74 8.47
N SER A 228 43.28 20.65 9.22
CA SER A 228 44.60 20.02 9.36
C SER A 228 45.19 19.65 7.99
N GLY A 229 46.32 20.27 7.62
CA GLY A 229 47.02 20.03 6.35
C GLY A 229 46.79 21.08 5.25
N SER A 230 45.98 22.12 5.48
CA SER A 230 45.97 23.31 4.60
C SER A 230 47.02 24.31 5.07
N ALA A 231 47.88 24.77 4.16
CA ALA A 231 48.75 25.91 4.40
C ALA A 231 47.88 27.19 4.43
N THR A 232 47.14 27.43 5.51
CA THR A 232 46.38 28.66 5.64
C THR A 232 47.33 29.81 5.88
N ALA A 233 47.59 30.57 4.83
CA ALA A 233 47.84 32.00 4.95
C ALA A 233 46.74 32.59 5.85
N VAL A 234 47.11 33.51 6.73
CA VAL A 234 46.24 34.17 7.73
C VAL A 234 45.10 34.91 7.02
N LEU A 235 44.00 34.20 6.73
CA LEU A 235 42.79 34.79 6.14
C LEU A 235 41.96 35.44 7.25
N PRO A 236 41.32 36.60 6.99
CA PRO A 236 40.44 37.23 7.98
C PRO A 236 39.30 36.31 8.41
N LEU A 237 38.92 36.38 9.69
CA LEU A 237 37.83 35.59 10.29
C LEU A 237 36.55 35.63 9.45
N ARG A 238 36.19 36.80 8.92
CA ARG A 238 35.02 36.99 8.05
C ARG A 238 35.06 36.05 6.85
N VAL A 239 36.20 35.91 6.18
CA VAL A 239 36.34 35.02 5.01
C VAL A 239 36.16 33.55 5.41
N GLN A 240 36.65 33.17 6.59
CA GLN A 240 36.48 31.80 7.11
C GLN A 240 35.02 31.51 7.46
N ILE A 241 34.30 32.47 8.06
CA ILE A 241 32.87 32.34 8.37
C ILE A 241 32.03 32.15 7.10
N GLU A 242 32.23 33.00 6.09
CA GLU A 242 31.55 32.88 4.79
C GLU A 242 31.90 31.53 4.11
N ALA A 243 33.16 31.09 4.22
CA ALA A 243 33.56 29.77 3.70
C ALA A 243 32.83 28.61 4.39
N VAL A 244 32.60 28.68 5.72
CA VAL A 244 31.81 27.67 6.43
C VAL A 244 30.32 27.78 6.05
N MET A 245 29.77 28.99 5.98
CA MET A 245 28.37 29.22 5.57
C MET A 245 28.09 28.74 4.15
N ALA A 246 29.06 28.83 3.23
CA ALA A 246 28.96 28.26 1.89
C ALA A 246 28.71 26.74 1.89
N LEU A 247 29.18 26.01 2.90
CA LEU A 247 29.00 24.55 3.01
C LEU A 247 27.55 24.14 3.28
N ARG A 248 26.71 25.05 3.80
CA ARG A 248 25.29 24.79 4.12
C ARG A 248 24.48 24.29 2.93
N ASN A 249 24.64 24.89 1.76
CA ASN A 249 23.90 24.46 0.57
C ASN A 249 24.47 23.15 -0.01
N ILE A 250 25.78 22.91 0.14
CA ILE A 250 26.43 21.65 -0.25
C ILE A 250 25.99 20.52 0.69
N ALA A 251 25.79 20.80 1.99
CA ALA A 251 25.35 19.83 3.01
C ALA A 251 24.01 19.18 2.67
N LYS A 252 23.14 19.85 1.92
CA LYS A 252 21.86 19.29 1.43
C LYS A 252 22.07 18.13 0.44
N ARG A 253 23.20 18.10 -0.27
CA ARG A 253 23.56 17.07 -1.25
C ARG A 253 24.56 16.06 -0.69
N GLU A 254 25.59 16.55 0.02
CA GLU A 254 26.73 15.77 0.51
C GLU A 254 26.89 15.86 2.05
N PRO A 255 25.88 15.47 2.85
CA PRO A 255 25.86 15.73 4.29
C PRO A 255 27.02 15.08 5.04
N LYS A 256 27.41 13.85 4.68
CA LYS A 256 28.48 13.10 5.36
C LYS A 256 29.85 13.77 5.22
N MET A 257 30.13 14.31 4.04
CA MET A 257 31.42 14.94 3.77
C MET A 257 31.55 16.27 4.53
N ILE A 258 30.46 17.03 4.60
CA ILE A 258 30.39 18.25 5.40
C ILE A 258 30.47 17.95 6.90
N GLN A 259 29.84 16.88 7.39
CA GLN A 259 29.93 16.45 8.80
C GLN A 259 31.38 16.27 9.25
N THR A 260 32.19 15.58 8.44
CA THR A 260 33.61 15.33 8.75
C THR A 260 34.42 16.63 8.85
N MET A 261 34.13 17.62 7.99
CA MET A 261 34.83 18.90 8.00
C MET A 261 34.36 19.80 9.15
N ALA A 262 33.04 19.93 9.33
CA ALA A 262 32.46 20.82 10.32
C ALA A 262 32.75 20.35 11.76
N ILE A 263 32.82 19.03 12.00
CA ILE A 263 33.21 18.52 13.32
C ILE A 263 34.68 18.84 13.64
N GLN A 264 35.58 18.79 12.66
CA GLN A 264 36.99 19.15 12.87
C GLN A 264 37.13 20.63 13.27
N LEU A 265 36.46 21.53 12.55
CA LEU A 265 36.43 22.96 12.88
C LEU A 265 35.81 23.22 14.25
N PHE A 266 34.74 22.51 14.61
CA PHE A 266 34.10 22.69 15.90
C PHE A 266 34.99 22.20 17.07
N MET A 267 35.69 21.07 16.90
CA MET A 267 36.48 20.45 17.97
C MET A 267 37.82 21.14 18.23
N ASP A 268 38.34 21.91 17.27
CA ASP A 268 39.57 22.66 17.44
C ASP A 268 39.36 23.90 18.35
N LYS A 269 39.79 23.79 19.61
CA LYS A 269 39.67 24.85 20.62
C LYS A 269 40.59 26.05 20.37
N THR A 270 41.53 25.96 19.42
CA THR A 270 42.41 27.08 19.06
C THR A 270 41.76 28.09 18.13
N LEU A 271 40.66 27.69 17.47
CA LEU A 271 39.94 28.53 16.53
C LEU A 271 39.06 29.58 17.22
N ASN A 272 38.76 30.65 16.50
CA ASN A 272 37.88 31.71 16.99
C ASN A 272 36.50 31.13 17.37
N PRO A 273 35.92 31.51 18.52
CA PRO A 273 34.62 31.01 18.97
C PRO A 273 33.49 31.18 17.96
N GLU A 274 33.46 32.29 17.22
CA GLU A 274 32.45 32.58 16.19
C GLU A 274 32.52 31.55 15.06
N LEU A 275 33.73 31.22 14.59
CA LEU A 275 33.94 30.19 13.57
C LEU A 275 33.47 28.82 14.03
N ARG A 276 33.75 28.46 15.30
CA ARG A 276 33.32 27.18 15.89
C ARG A 276 31.80 27.11 16.02
N MET A 277 31.14 28.21 16.41
CA MET A 277 29.67 28.30 16.47
C MET A 277 29.04 28.13 15.09
N VAL A 278 29.58 28.78 14.06
CA VAL A 278 29.10 28.65 12.67
C VAL A 278 29.32 27.23 12.15
N ALA A 279 30.46 26.59 12.47
CA ALA A 279 30.70 25.19 12.13
C ALA A 279 29.67 24.26 12.80
N ALA A 280 29.34 24.48 14.08
CA ALA A 280 28.29 23.73 14.76
C ALA A 280 26.91 23.94 14.10
N LEU A 281 26.57 25.15 13.68
CA LEU A 281 25.33 25.46 12.97
C LEU A 281 25.21 24.67 11.67
N VAL A 282 26.25 24.71 10.83
CA VAL A 282 26.29 23.95 9.57
C VAL A 282 26.23 22.45 9.84
N LEU A 283 26.89 21.97 10.90
CA LEU A 283 26.85 20.58 11.31
C LEU A 283 25.41 20.13 11.64
N PHE A 284 24.61 20.92 12.35
CA PHE A 284 23.21 20.59 12.61
C PHE A 284 22.33 20.54 11.35
N GLU A 285 22.61 21.36 10.34
CA GLU A 285 21.85 21.34 9.07
C GLU A 285 22.07 20.07 8.24
N THR A 286 23.13 19.30 8.52
CA THR A 286 23.44 18.03 7.82
C THR A 286 22.57 16.84 8.24
N LYS A 287 21.64 17.01 9.20
CA LYS A 287 20.87 15.92 9.84
C LYS A 287 21.78 14.91 10.55
N LEU A 288 22.28 15.33 11.70
CA LEU A 288 23.27 14.56 12.46
C LEU A 288 22.75 13.17 12.89
N PRO A 289 23.57 12.11 12.75
CA PRO A 289 23.32 10.86 13.45
C PRO A 289 23.48 11.07 14.97
N MET A 290 22.73 10.32 15.77
CA MET A 290 22.76 10.44 17.23
C MET A 290 24.15 10.30 17.85
N GLY A 291 25.03 9.50 17.24
CA GLY A 291 26.43 9.41 17.68
C GLY A 291 27.15 10.77 17.64
N LEU A 292 26.98 11.56 16.58
CA LEU A 292 27.57 12.90 16.49
C LEU A 292 26.88 13.90 17.42
N VAL A 293 25.56 13.74 17.66
CA VAL A 293 24.84 14.56 18.66
C VAL A 293 25.40 14.34 20.07
N ILE A 294 25.68 13.08 20.44
CA ILE A 294 26.29 12.73 21.72
C ILE A 294 27.72 13.31 21.81
N THR A 295 28.50 13.20 20.73
CA THR A 295 29.84 13.81 20.67
C THR A 295 29.80 15.32 20.90
N LEU A 296 28.86 16.03 20.26
CA LEU A 296 28.67 17.47 20.46
C LEU A 296 28.23 17.81 21.88
N ALA A 297 27.32 17.02 22.47
CA ALA A 297 26.88 17.21 23.85
C ALA A 297 28.06 17.07 24.82
N ASN A 298 28.88 16.03 24.67
CA ASN A 298 30.06 15.79 25.49
C ASN A 298 31.13 16.88 25.30
N ALA A 299 31.30 17.36 24.08
CA ALA A 299 32.19 18.47 23.78
C ALA A 299 31.71 19.78 24.43
N ALA A 300 30.41 20.07 24.38
CA ALA A 300 29.81 21.25 25.00
C ALA A 300 29.87 21.21 26.54
N LEU A 301 29.71 20.03 27.15
CA LEU A 301 29.87 19.84 28.59
C LEU A 301 31.31 20.11 29.08
N ASN A 302 32.30 19.81 28.23
CA ASN A 302 33.73 20.02 28.51
C ASN A 302 34.29 21.28 27.81
N GLU A 303 33.42 22.22 27.44
CA GLU A 303 33.79 23.44 26.76
C GLU A 303 34.11 24.55 27.77
N ASN A 304 35.26 25.18 27.62
CA ASN A 304 35.71 26.25 28.53
C ASN A 304 35.10 27.60 28.13
N ASN A 305 34.78 27.78 26.84
CA ASN A 305 34.16 28.99 26.35
C ASN A 305 32.63 28.94 26.53
N LEU A 306 32.13 29.72 27.48
CA LEU A 306 30.70 29.79 27.82
C LEU A 306 29.82 30.21 26.63
N GLN A 307 30.32 31.00 25.69
CA GLN A 307 29.54 31.41 24.50
C GLN A 307 29.26 30.20 23.60
N ILE A 308 30.27 29.35 23.38
CA ILE A 308 30.14 28.15 22.57
C ILE A 308 29.25 27.12 23.29
N ALA A 309 29.48 26.90 24.58
CA ALA A 309 28.69 25.97 25.38
C ALA A 309 27.20 26.38 25.40
N SER A 310 26.92 27.66 25.66
CA SER A 310 25.56 28.22 25.66
C SER A 310 24.89 28.12 24.29
N PHE A 311 25.63 28.44 23.21
CA PHE A 311 25.13 28.34 21.84
C PHE A 311 24.74 26.90 21.48
N VAL A 312 25.65 25.94 21.68
CA VAL A 312 25.39 24.54 21.33
C VAL A 312 24.26 23.97 22.18
N TYR A 313 24.25 24.22 23.50
CA TYR A 313 23.18 23.76 24.38
C TYR A 313 21.81 24.33 24.00
N SER A 314 21.72 25.65 23.78
CA SER A 314 20.47 26.31 23.41
C SER A 314 19.97 25.85 22.04
N TYR A 315 20.87 25.66 21.07
CA TYR A 315 20.51 25.14 19.75
C TYR A 315 20.00 23.71 19.83
N MET A 316 20.67 22.82 20.57
CA MET A 316 20.21 21.45 20.80
C MET A 316 18.84 21.43 21.48
N LYS A 317 18.64 22.23 22.52
CA LYS A 317 17.36 22.38 23.22
C LYS A 317 16.25 22.94 22.32
N SER A 318 16.57 23.86 21.42
CA SER A 318 15.63 24.38 20.43
C SER A 318 15.24 23.28 19.44
N MET A 319 16.20 22.47 18.99
CA MET A 319 15.95 21.35 18.09
C MET A 319 15.09 20.25 18.72
N THR A 320 15.24 19.96 20.02
CA THR A 320 14.34 19.02 20.72
C THR A 320 12.91 19.51 20.81
N ARG A 321 12.68 20.82 20.69
CA ARG A 321 11.34 21.43 20.69
C ARG A 321 10.75 21.60 19.28
N ASN A 322 11.53 21.34 18.25
CA ASN A 322 11.10 21.50 16.87
C ASN A 322 10.22 20.31 16.45
N THR A 323 8.94 20.56 16.23
CA THR A 323 7.95 19.56 15.82
C THR A 323 7.87 19.37 14.30
N THR A 324 8.70 20.07 13.50
CA THR A 324 8.65 19.98 12.05
C THR A 324 9.06 18.57 11.57
N PRO A 325 8.25 17.87 10.74
CA PRO A 325 8.52 16.51 10.24
C PRO A 325 9.89 16.32 9.59
N TYR A 326 10.49 17.40 9.11
CA TYR A 326 11.80 17.43 8.46
C TYR A 326 12.97 17.02 9.38
N PHE A 327 12.84 17.22 10.70
CA PHE A 327 13.89 16.98 11.70
C PHE A 327 13.61 15.78 12.62
N THR A 328 12.37 15.29 12.70
CA THR A 328 11.96 14.20 13.60
C THR A 328 11.84 12.85 12.88
N LYS A 329 12.83 11.96 13.10
CA LYS A 329 12.79 10.59 12.60
C LYS A 329 11.77 9.73 13.38
N TYR A 330 11.63 9.96 14.70
CA TYR A 330 10.60 9.35 15.54
C TYR A 330 9.82 10.43 16.30
N LEU A 331 8.50 10.26 16.43
CA LEU A 331 7.64 11.11 17.27
C LEU A 331 7.91 10.88 18.76
N SER A 332 8.49 9.72 19.13
CA SER A 332 8.91 9.43 20.51
C SER A 332 9.91 10.42 21.09
N ASP A 333 10.65 11.12 20.23
CA ASP A 333 11.72 12.01 20.65
C ASP A 333 11.20 13.42 20.99
N THR A 334 9.96 13.74 20.62
CA THR A 334 9.38 15.09 20.71
C THR A 334 8.00 15.15 21.36
N VAL A 335 7.24 14.06 21.37
CA VAL A 335 5.87 14.01 21.89
C VAL A 335 5.77 12.92 22.97
N ALA A 336 5.12 13.22 24.09
CA ALA A 336 4.80 12.22 25.09
C ALA A 336 3.84 11.16 24.51
N PRO A 337 3.96 9.88 24.85
CA PRO A 337 3.07 8.86 24.31
C PRO A 337 1.63 9.15 24.74
N ALA A 338 0.72 9.18 23.76
CA ALA A 338 -0.71 9.32 24.01
C ALA A 338 -1.26 8.08 24.74
N VAL A 339 -0.73 6.89 24.43
CA VAL A 339 -1.07 5.63 25.10
C VAL A 339 0.21 4.81 25.27
N THR A 340 0.43 4.25 26.47
CA THR A 340 1.49 3.27 26.73
C THR A 340 0.87 2.02 27.37
N ILE A 341 1.13 0.86 26.77
CA ILE A 341 0.69 -0.45 27.27
C ILE A 341 1.94 -1.26 27.62
N LEU A 342 2.01 -1.75 28.85
CA LEU A 342 3.09 -2.62 29.34
C LEU A 342 2.53 -4.02 29.57
N ILE A 343 3.06 -4.99 28.83
CA ILE A 343 2.72 -6.40 28.96
C ILE A 343 3.92 -7.06 29.64
N ARG A 344 3.82 -7.37 30.94
CA ARG A 344 4.94 -7.95 31.71
C ARG A 344 4.58 -9.33 32.23
N ALA A 345 5.51 -10.27 32.11
CA ALA A 345 5.47 -11.55 32.78
C ALA A 345 6.32 -11.48 34.06
N LEU A 346 5.74 -11.87 35.21
CA LEU A 346 6.46 -11.95 36.47
C LEU A 346 7.25 -13.26 36.52
N ARG A 347 8.58 -13.16 36.39
CA ARG A 347 9.49 -14.31 36.49
C ARG A 347 10.04 -14.46 37.90
N VAL A 348 10.37 -15.71 38.26
CA VAL A 348 10.98 -16.08 39.55
C VAL A 348 12.37 -15.44 39.74
N ASP A 349 13.13 -15.26 38.65
CA ASP A 349 14.47 -14.65 38.65
C ASP A 349 14.46 -13.11 38.73
N ARG A 350 13.28 -12.48 38.91
CA ARG A 350 13.06 -11.02 38.90
C ARG A 350 13.55 -10.29 37.64
N LYS A 351 13.88 -11.00 36.56
CA LYS A 351 14.21 -10.37 35.28
C LYS A 351 12.95 -9.90 34.59
N VAL A 352 13.03 -8.72 33.97
CA VAL A 352 11.91 -8.14 33.24
C VAL A 352 11.77 -8.87 31.90
N GLN A 353 10.63 -9.53 31.70
CA GLN A 353 10.27 -10.13 30.41
C GLN A 353 8.91 -9.60 29.99
N GLY A 354 8.80 -9.14 28.75
CA GLY A 354 7.57 -8.58 28.26
C GLY A 354 7.76 -7.61 27.11
N TYR A 355 6.69 -6.89 26.79
CA TYR A 355 6.66 -5.94 25.69
C TYR A 355 6.07 -4.60 26.13
N GLN A 356 6.57 -3.53 25.53
CA GLN A 356 6.01 -2.20 25.63
C GLN A 356 5.42 -1.79 24.29
N ILE A 357 4.22 -1.24 24.31
CA ILE A 357 3.57 -0.62 23.15
C ILE A 357 3.34 0.85 23.49
N ALA A 358 3.97 1.76 22.74
CA ALA A 358 3.79 3.19 22.90
C ALA A 358 3.23 3.79 21.62
N ALA A 359 2.11 4.50 21.71
CA ALA A 359 1.48 5.22 20.61
C ALA A 359 1.64 6.73 20.80
N TYR A 360 2.10 7.40 19.75
CA TYR A 360 2.36 8.83 19.68
C TYR A 360 1.48 9.42 18.59
N VAL A 361 0.79 10.52 18.88
CA VAL A 361 -0.11 11.18 17.95
C VAL A 361 0.32 12.64 17.82
N ASN A 362 0.57 13.09 16.59
CA ASN A 362 0.70 14.50 16.27
C ASN A 362 -0.48 14.93 15.40
N THR A 363 -1.35 15.77 15.96
CA THR A 363 -2.55 16.26 15.30
C THR A 363 -2.26 17.33 14.25
N THR A 364 -1.16 18.08 14.35
CA THR A 364 -0.80 19.12 13.36
C THR A 364 -0.41 18.52 12.02
N ASP A 365 0.27 17.36 12.06
CA ASP A 365 0.83 16.68 10.89
C ASP A 365 -0.01 15.49 10.45
N ALA A 366 -1.18 15.28 11.08
CA ALA A 366 -2.02 14.09 10.91
C ALA A 366 -1.20 12.79 10.90
N ARG A 367 -0.29 12.66 11.88
CA ARG A 367 0.72 11.59 11.97
C ARG A 367 0.53 10.77 13.25
N VAL A 368 0.59 9.46 13.11
CA VAL A 368 0.55 8.50 14.22
C VAL A 368 1.78 7.62 14.15
N GLN A 369 2.45 7.41 15.28
CA GLN A 369 3.55 6.47 15.38
C GLN A 369 3.28 5.48 16.51
N VAL A 370 3.50 4.20 16.25
CA VAL A 370 3.37 3.12 17.22
C VAL A 370 4.70 2.38 17.31
N ILE A 371 5.24 2.26 18.51
CA ILE A 371 6.47 1.52 18.78
C ILE A 371 6.12 0.35 19.69
N PHE A 372 6.41 -0.86 19.22
CA PHE A 372 6.38 -2.09 19.99
C PHE A 372 7.82 -2.51 20.28
N ALA A 373 8.21 -2.69 21.53
CA ALA A 373 9.58 -2.99 21.92
C ALA A 373 9.64 -4.11 22.97
N ASN A 374 10.68 -4.94 22.93
CA ASN A 374 10.98 -5.85 24.03
C ASN A 374 11.44 -5.04 25.27
N LEU A 375 11.08 -5.50 26.46
CA LEU A 375 11.46 -4.93 27.74
C LEU A 375 12.78 -5.48 28.30
N GLU A 376 13.34 -6.52 27.70
CA GLU A 376 14.61 -7.12 28.12
C GLU A 376 15.80 -6.20 27.79
N GLU A 377 16.66 -5.89 28.77
CA GLU A 377 17.74 -4.88 28.66
C GLU A 377 18.72 -5.13 27.50
N ASN A 378 18.92 -6.38 27.10
CA ASN A 378 19.84 -6.76 26.02
C ASN A 378 19.13 -7.11 24.71
N ASP A 379 17.81 -6.96 24.63
CA ASP A 379 17.05 -7.22 23.40
C ASP A 379 16.54 -5.92 22.78
N ASN A 380 17.24 -5.49 21.72
CA ASN A 380 16.91 -4.29 20.95
C ASN A 380 15.89 -4.55 19.83
N TRP A 381 15.20 -5.69 19.83
CA TRP A 381 14.18 -6.00 18.86
C TRP A 381 12.93 -5.13 19.06
N ARG A 382 12.49 -4.47 17.98
CA ARG A 382 11.34 -3.55 17.99
C ARG A 382 10.55 -3.64 16.68
N ILE A 383 9.31 -3.20 16.72
CA ILE A 383 8.49 -2.85 15.55
C ILE A 383 8.14 -1.36 15.67
N CYS A 384 8.37 -0.61 14.59
CA CYS A 384 8.05 0.79 14.47
C CYS A 384 7.08 0.95 13.30
N ALA A 385 5.85 1.35 13.59
CA ALA A 385 4.85 1.70 12.59
C ALA A 385 4.61 3.20 12.60
N ASP A 386 4.64 3.82 11.42
CA ASP A 386 4.55 5.26 11.24
C ASP A 386 3.54 5.56 10.14
N GLY A 387 2.42 6.18 10.48
CA GLY A 387 1.37 6.56 9.55
C GLY A 387 1.26 8.08 9.45
N VAL A 388 1.12 8.61 8.24
CA VAL A 388 0.94 10.04 7.98
C VAL A 388 -0.09 10.26 6.87
N ILE A 389 -0.98 11.22 7.07
CA ILE A 389 -1.87 11.72 6.03
C ILE A 389 -1.25 13.00 5.47
N LEU A 390 -0.75 12.96 4.23
CA LEU A 390 -0.11 14.10 3.58
C LEU A 390 -1.13 15.04 2.94
N SER A 391 -2.29 14.50 2.55
CA SER A 391 -3.45 15.23 2.04
C SER A 391 -4.69 14.33 2.11
N ASP A 392 -5.87 14.88 1.84
CA ASP A 392 -7.14 14.13 1.76
C ASP A 392 -7.12 12.99 0.72
N HIS A 393 -6.12 13.00 -0.18
CA HIS A 393 -5.97 12.04 -1.26
C HIS A 393 -4.70 11.19 -1.15
N LYS A 394 -3.90 11.35 -0.10
CA LYS A 394 -2.64 10.62 0.04
C LYS A 394 -2.34 10.30 1.50
N ALA A 395 -2.36 9.00 1.81
CA ALA A 395 -1.92 8.46 3.09
C ALA A 395 -0.73 7.53 2.89
N MET A 396 0.21 7.56 3.82
CA MET A 396 1.40 6.73 3.82
C MET A 396 1.55 6.05 5.18
N ALA A 397 2.00 4.79 5.16
CA ALA A 397 2.32 4.05 6.36
C ALA A 397 3.62 3.27 6.15
N LYS A 398 4.60 3.46 7.03
CA LYS A 398 5.85 2.72 7.06
C LYS A 398 5.88 1.80 8.27
N ILE A 399 6.18 0.52 8.05
CA ILE A 399 6.31 -0.48 9.10
C ILE A 399 7.72 -1.04 9.00
N ALA A 400 8.50 -0.91 10.06
CA ALA A 400 9.87 -1.42 10.14
C ALA A 400 10.03 -2.27 11.39
N TRP A 401 10.80 -3.36 11.32
CA TRP A 401 10.97 -4.28 12.44
C TRP A 401 12.34 -4.95 12.46
N GLY A 402 12.66 -5.58 13.59
CA GLY A 402 13.96 -6.18 13.88
C GLY A 402 14.78 -5.32 14.84
N ILE A 403 16.10 -5.50 14.82
CA ILE A 403 17.01 -4.73 15.68
C ILE A 403 16.86 -3.24 15.37
N GLU A 404 16.40 -2.47 16.36
CA GLU A 404 16.13 -1.02 16.26
C GLU A 404 15.25 -0.61 15.06
N CYS A 405 14.35 -1.48 14.60
CA CYS A 405 13.51 -1.21 13.41
C CYS A 405 14.32 -0.94 12.12
N LYS A 406 15.50 -1.55 11.97
CA LYS A 406 16.39 -1.35 10.79
C LYS A 406 16.59 -2.60 9.93
N GLU A 407 16.16 -3.77 10.41
CA GLU A 407 16.48 -5.05 9.77
C GLU A 407 15.56 -5.33 8.57
N TYR A 408 14.27 -5.04 8.73
CA TYR A 408 13.24 -5.20 7.72
C TYR A 408 12.32 -4.00 7.70
N ASP A 409 11.76 -3.71 6.53
CA ASP A 409 10.84 -2.62 6.36
C ASP A 409 9.86 -2.85 5.21
N THR A 410 8.72 -2.20 5.31
CA THR A 410 7.77 -2.06 4.22
C THR A 410 7.07 -0.72 4.32
N GLU A 411 6.75 -0.16 3.16
CA GLU A 411 6.05 1.09 3.03
C GLU A 411 4.79 0.88 2.19
N ILE A 412 3.68 1.37 2.73
CA ILE A 412 2.35 1.32 2.14
C ILE A 412 1.98 2.75 1.79
N THR A 413 1.55 2.97 0.55
CA THR A 413 1.07 4.26 0.07
C THR A 413 -0.31 4.07 -0.52
N ALA A 414 -1.29 4.80 0.01
CA ALA A 414 -2.64 4.86 -0.51
C ALA A 414 -2.86 6.23 -1.14
N GLU A 415 -3.20 6.26 -2.42
CA GLU A 415 -3.45 7.48 -3.19
C GLU A 415 -4.82 7.37 -3.83
N THR A 416 -5.64 8.40 -3.71
CA THR A 416 -6.85 8.57 -4.51
C THR A 416 -6.59 9.61 -5.58
N GLY A 417 -7.13 9.41 -6.78
CA GLY A 417 -6.92 10.33 -7.89
C GLY A 417 -7.70 9.91 -9.11
N LEU A 418 -7.17 10.21 -10.28
CA LEU A 418 -7.79 9.86 -11.56
C LEU A 418 -6.82 9.01 -12.37
N VAL A 419 -7.32 7.92 -12.95
CA VAL A 419 -6.62 7.20 -14.02
C VAL A 419 -7.37 7.53 -15.30
N SER A 420 -6.74 8.31 -16.17
CA SER A 420 -7.41 9.00 -17.27
C SER A 420 -8.53 9.95 -16.78
N LYS A 421 -9.77 9.47 -16.67
CA LYS A 421 -10.98 10.26 -16.28
C LYS A 421 -11.76 9.62 -15.13
N ASP A 422 -11.32 8.45 -14.71
CA ASP A 422 -12.05 7.56 -13.82
C ASP A 422 -11.53 7.75 -12.40
N PRO A 423 -12.40 8.01 -11.40
CA PRO A 423 -11.98 8.10 -10.02
C PRO A 423 -11.33 6.77 -9.65
N ALA A 424 -10.12 6.88 -9.15
CA ALA A 424 -9.23 5.75 -8.98
C ALA A 424 -8.54 5.78 -7.62
N ILE A 425 -8.31 4.60 -7.09
CA ILE A 425 -7.54 4.38 -5.88
C ILE A 425 -6.33 3.54 -6.26
N ARG A 426 -5.17 3.96 -5.78
CA ARG A 426 -3.90 3.27 -5.96
C ARG A 426 -3.34 2.91 -4.59
N LEU A 427 -3.12 1.63 -4.40
CA LEU A 427 -2.40 1.08 -3.25
C LEU A 427 -1.04 0.57 -3.74
N LYS A 428 0.02 1.11 -3.16
CA LYS A 428 1.41 0.73 -3.47
C LYS A 428 2.05 0.18 -2.20
N LEU A 429 2.65 -1.00 -2.31
CA LEU A 429 3.44 -1.65 -1.27
C LEU A 429 4.88 -1.78 -1.77
N THR A 430 5.84 -1.23 -1.05
CA THR A 430 7.27 -1.30 -1.32
C THR A 430 8.03 -1.85 -0.12
N TRP A 431 9.21 -2.43 -0.35
CA TRP A 431 10.06 -2.96 0.72
C TRP A 431 11.53 -2.98 0.29
N ASP A 432 12.47 -2.77 1.21
CA ASP A 432 13.89 -3.00 0.92
C ASP A 432 14.30 -4.43 1.28
N ARG A 433 14.00 -4.87 2.50
CA ARG A 433 14.27 -6.24 2.97
C ARG A 433 13.06 -6.83 3.66
N LEU A 434 12.77 -8.08 3.29
CA LEU A 434 11.75 -8.92 3.94
C LEU A 434 12.36 -10.24 4.42
N PRO A 435 11.86 -10.83 5.51
CA PRO A 435 12.26 -12.15 5.96
C PRO A 435 12.07 -13.21 4.87
N LYS A 436 12.99 -14.21 4.83
CA LYS A 436 12.92 -15.31 3.85
C LYS A 436 11.62 -16.12 3.94
N SER A 437 11.07 -16.28 5.14
CA SER A 437 9.78 -16.92 5.40
C SER A 437 8.63 -16.19 4.69
N MET A 438 8.61 -14.87 4.76
CA MET A 438 7.60 -14.02 4.14
C MET A 438 7.72 -14.04 2.60
N MET A 439 8.95 -14.07 2.06
CA MET A 439 9.15 -14.28 0.62
C MET A 439 8.67 -15.66 0.14
N ARG A 440 8.78 -16.69 0.98
CA ARG A 440 8.27 -18.04 0.67
C ARG A 440 6.74 -18.04 0.59
N ILE A 441 6.06 -17.40 1.54
CA ILE A 441 4.60 -17.23 1.56
C ILE A 441 4.12 -16.46 0.32
N ALA A 442 4.79 -15.35 -0.02
CA ALA A 442 4.46 -14.57 -1.22
C ALA A 442 4.58 -15.39 -2.52
N LYS A 443 5.55 -16.30 -2.61
CA LYS A 443 5.73 -17.21 -3.74
C LYS A 443 4.60 -18.25 -3.85
N GLU A 444 4.08 -18.74 -2.72
CA GLU A 444 2.93 -19.64 -2.72
C GLU A 444 1.63 -18.92 -3.11
N ILE A 445 1.41 -17.71 -2.57
CA ILE A 445 0.28 -16.85 -2.95
C ILE A 445 0.32 -16.54 -4.46
N SER A 446 1.50 -16.24 -5.03
CA SER A 446 1.60 -15.94 -6.47
C SER A 446 1.24 -17.16 -7.35
N LYS A 447 1.58 -18.38 -6.92
CA LYS A 447 1.20 -19.62 -7.62
C LYS A 447 -0.31 -19.84 -7.55
N TYR A 448 -0.91 -19.58 -6.40
CA TYR A 448 -2.36 -19.68 -6.19
C TYR A 448 -3.11 -18.69 -7.09
N ILE A 449 -2.72 -17.42 -7.09
CA ILE A 449 -3.29 -16.38 -7.97
C ILE A 449 -3.16 -16.77 -9.45
N SER A 450 -1.99 -17.28 -9.87
CA SER A 450 -1.77 -17.72 -11.26
C SER A 450 -2.66 -18.89 -11.70
N ARG A 451 -3.08 -19.75 -10.76
CA ARG A 451 -4.02 -20.86 -11.04
C ARG A 451 -5.44 -20.34 -11.19
N ILE A 452 -5.85 -19.42 -10.33
CA ILE A 452 -7.18 -18.80 -10.37
C ILE A 452 -7.37 -17.96 -11.63
N THR A 453 -6.36 -17.20 -12.05
CA THR A 453 -6.44 -16.33 -13.24
C THR A 453 -6.71 -17.11 -14.53
N LYS A 454 -6.21 -18.35 -14.66
CA LYS A 454 -6.50 -19.22 -15.80
C LYS A 454 -7.96 -19.69 -15.84
N SER A 455 -8.61 -19.78 -14.68
CA SER A 455 -10.01 -20.22 -14.57
C SER A 455 -11.04 -19.09 -14.78
N LEU A 456 -10.61 -17.83 -14.68
CA LEU A 456 -11.49 -16.65 -14.70
C LEU A 456 -11.48 -15.87 -16.03
N GLY A 457 -10.76 -16.33 -17.06
CA GLY A 457 -10.72 -15.64 -18.37
C GLY A 457 -10.08 -14.25 -18.32
N VAL A 458 -9.21 -14.00 -17.33
CA VAL A 458 -8.55 -12.71 -17.09
C VAL A 458 -7.27 -12.61 -17.91
N SER A 459 -6.95 -11.43 -18.45
CA SER A 459 -5.71 -11.20 -19.17
C SER A 459 -4.52 -11.14 -18.21
N LEU A 460 -3.69 -12.18 -18.26
CA LEU A 460 -2.44 -12.27 -17.53
C LEU A 460 -1.28 -12.01 -18.49
N SER A 461 -0.55 -10.92 -18.28
CA SER A 461 0.68 -10.67 -19.04
C SER A 461 1.91 -10.88 -18.15
N LYS A 462 2.89 -11.61 -18.68
CA LYS A 462 4.23 -11.59 -18.11
C LYS A 462 4.79 -10.18 -18.35
N ALA A 463 5.05 -9.46 -17.27
CA ALA A 463 5.58 -8.10 -17.31
C ALA A 463 6.75 -8.02 -16.34
N LYS A 464 7.85 -7.39 -16.77
CA LYS A 464 9.02 -7.14 -15.94
C LYS A 464 8.81 -5.82 -15.20
N ASN A 465 8.07 -5.89 -14.10
CA ASN A 465 7.72 -4.72 -13.29
C ASN A 465 8.84 -4.40 -12.28
N ILE A 466 8.68 -3.27 -11.58
CA ILE A 466 9.63 -2.78 -10.58
C ILE A 466 9.89 -3.87 -9.52
N PRO A 467 11.16 -4.23 -9.26
CA PRO A 467 11.50 -5.19 -8.22
C PRO A 467 11.14 -4.63 -6.84
N ARG A 468 10.68 -5.52 -5.94
CA ARG A 468 10.26 -5.16 -4.56
C ARG A 468 9.11 -4.16 -4.44
N GLN A 469 8.22 -4.17 -5.44
CA GLN A 469 7.02 -3.36 -5.43
C GLN A 469 5.81 -4.20 -5.83
N ILE A 470 4.71 -3.99 -5.13
CA ILE A 470 3.37 -4.41 -5.55
C ILE A 470 2.53 -3.15 -5.68
N GLN A 471 1.75 -3.06 -6.75
CA GLN A 471 0.85 -1.94 -6.97
C GLN A 471 -0.50 -2.45 -7.42
N LEU A 472 -1.53 -2.10 -6.66
CA LEU A 472 -2.93 -2.28 -7.01
C LEU A 472 -3.50 -0.91 -7.42
N SER A 473 -4.09 -0.84 -8.59
CA SER A 473 -4.85 0.32 -9.06
C SER A 473 -6.28 -0.14 -9.35
N VAL A 474 -7.26 0.57 -8.82
CA VAL A 474 -8.68 0.37 -9.09
C VAL A 474 -9.23 1.67 -9.64
N ALA A 475 -9.82 1.67 -10.84
CA ALA A 475 -10.41 2.85 -11.46
C ALA A 475 -11.87 2.59 -11.79
N ALA A 476 -12.79 3.46 -11.38
CA ALA A 476 -14.21 3.31 -11.69
C ALA A 476 -14.51 3.89 -13.08
N ALA A 477 -14.55 3.02 -14.09
CA ALA A 477 -14.80 3.39 -15.49
C ALA A 477 -16.24 3.82 -15.77
N SER A 478 -17.19 3.43 -14.90
CA SER A 478 -18.56 3.93 -14.85
C SER A 478 -19.15 3.63 -13.46
N ASP A 479 -20.40 4.01 -13.23
CA ASP A 479 -21.15 3.68 -12.00
C ASP A 479 -21.28 2.17 -11.74
N THR A 480 -21.01 1.34 -12.75
CA THR A 480 -21.14 -0.12 -12.71
C THR A 480 -19.88 -0.88 -13.12
N THR A 481 -18.80 -0.18 -13.50
CA THR A 481 -17.58 -0.83 -14.01
C THR A 481 -16.32 -0.37 -13.29
N LEU A 482 -15.50 -1.34 -12.87
CA LEU A 482 -14.20 -1.09 -12.23
C LEU A 482 -13.08 -1.76 -13.02
N ASN A 483 -12.06 -1.00 -13.37
CA ASN A 483 -10.83 -1.52 -13.94
C ASN A 483 -9.83 -1.77 -12.81
N ILE A 484 -9.55 -3.04 -12.53
CA ILE A 484 -8.58 -3.46 -11.52
C ILE A 484 -7.28 -3.87 -12.20
N VAL A 485 -6.18 -3.28 -11.78
CA VAL A 485 -4.84 -3.57 -12.25
C VAL A 485 -3.95 -3.92 -11.07
N LEU A 486 -3.43 -5.14 -11.03
CA LEU A 486 -2.45 -5.56 -10.04
C LEU A 486 -1.11 -5.81 -10.73
N LYS A 487 -0.11 -5.00 -10.39
CA LYS A 487 1.27 -5.16 -10.82
C LYS A 487 2.08 -5.80 -9.70
N THR A 488 2.69 -6.93 -10.01
CA THR A 488 3.68 -7.61 -9.16
C THR A 488 5.01 -7.66 -9.91
N PRO A 489 6.15 -7.92 -9.26
CA PRO A 489 7.46 -7.86 -9.92
C PRO A 489 7.61 -8.76 -11.17
N LYS A 490 6.84 -9.85 -11.25
CA LYS A 490 6.94 -10.84 -12.35
C LYS A 490 5.72 -10.88 -13.28
N VAL A 491 4.61 -10.30 -12.87
CA VAL A 491 3.31 -10.50 -13.52
C VAL A 491 2.49 -9.22 -13.42
N GLN A 492 1.76 -8.90 -14.48
CA GLN A 492 0.71 -7.90 -14.48
C GLN A 492 -0.64 -8.58 -14.71
N PHE A 493 -1.61 -8.19 -13.88
CA PHE A 493 -2.99 -8.63 -13.90
C PHE A 493 -3.88 -7.44 -14.28
N TYR A 494 -4.80 -7.65 -15.22
CA TYR A 494 -5.78 -6.66 -15.63
C TYR A 494 -7.17 -7.30 -15.68
N CYS A 495 -8.14 -6.72 -14.97
CA CYS A 495 -9.52 -7.19 -14.94
C CYS A 495 -10.49 -6.01 -15.10
N PRO A 496 -11.21 -5.92 -16.23
CA PRO A 496 -12.32 -4.99 -16.39
C PRO A 496 -13.60 -5.64 -15.84
N LEU A 497 -14.15 -5.11 -14.75
CA LEU A 497 -15.44 -5.51 -14.22
C LEU A 497 -16.56 -4.92 -15.08
N PHE A 498 -17.12 -5.69 -16.02
CA PHE A 498 -18.53 -5.55 -16.42
C PHE A 498 -19.40 -6.20 -15.34
N THR A 499 -20.71 -5.96 -15.38
CA THR A 499 -21.79 -6.57 -14.57
C THR A 499 -21.85 -8.11 -14.58
N HIS A 500 -20.74 -8.83 -14.76
CA HIS A 500 -20.58 -10.13 -14.16
C HIS A 500 -20.29 -9.96 -12.67
N ARG A 501 -21.32 -10.23 -11.85
CA ARG A 501 -21.21 -10.48 -10.39
C ARG A 501 -19.98 -11.32 -10.00
N LYS A 502 -19.38 -12.10 -10.91
CA LYS A 502 -18.19 -12.97 -10.71
C LYS A 502 -16.89 -12.28 -10.28
N CYS A 503 -16.64 -11.01 -10.60
CA CYS A 503 -15.36 -10.39 -10.22
C CYS A 503 -15.43 -9.59 -8.91
N LEU A 504 -16.60 -9.06 -8.51
CA LEU A 504 -16.76 -8.37 -7.21
C LEU A 504 -17.15 -9.34 -6.09
N HIS A 505 -17.86 -10.43 -6.41
CA HIS A 505 -18.07 -11.53 -5.47
C HIS A 505 -16.77 -12.24 -5.07
N ASN A 506 -15.65 -12.04 -5.78
CA ASN A 506 -14.39 -12.71 -5.45
C ASN A 506 -13.39 -11.82 -4.71
N THR A 507 -13.75 -10.57 -4.37
CA THR A 507 -13.01 -9.75 -3.39
C THR A 507 -13.47 -9.99 -1.95
N LEU A 508 -14.65 -10.58 -1.74
CA LEU A 508 -14.97 -11.31 -0.52
C LEU A 508 -14.79 -12.79 -0.81
N SER A 509 -13.73 -13.39 -0.27
CA SER A 509 -13.52 -14.84 -0.39
C SER A 509 -14.65 -15.55 0.35
N TYR A 510 -15.76 -15.86 -0.34
CA TYR A 510 -16.78 -16.74 0.20
C TYR A 510 -16.12 -18.04 0.66
N PRO A 511 -16.47 -18.56 1.85
CA PRO A 511 -16.05 -19.89 2.23
C PRO A 511 -16.49 -20.90 1.18
N VAL A 512 -15.53 -21.68 0.69
CA VAL A 512 -15.74 -22.70 -0.34
C VAL A 512 -15.45 -24.07 0.23
N CYS A 513 -16.41 -24.97 0.10
CA CYS A 513 -16.24 -26.40 0.34
C CYS A 513 -16.23 -27.14 -0.99
N SER A 514 -15.33 -28.11 -1.18
CA SER A 514 -15.24 -28.85 -2.44
C SER A 514 -14.99 -30.34 -2.24
N MET A 515 -15.61 -31.16 -3.08
CA MET A 515 -15.44 -32.61 -3.12
C MET A 515 -14.88 -33.02 -4.48
N VAL A 516 -13.73 -33.69 -4.46
CA VAL A 516 -13.08 -34.27 -5.64
C VAL A 516 -12.84 -35.75 -5.39
N LYS A 517 -13.60 -36.62 -6.07
CA LYS A 517 -13.65 -38.06 -5.77
C LYS A 517 -14.02 -38.30 -4.29
N ASP A 518 -13.11 -38.89 -3.50
CA ASP A 518 -13.27 -39.17 -2.07
C ASP A 518 -12.51 -38.16 -1.18
N LYS A 519 -11.99 -37.07 -1.75
CA LYS A 519 -11.31 -35.99 -1.00
C LYS A 519 -12.23 -34.78 -0.85
N LEU A 520 -12.60 -34.45 0.38
CA LEU A 520 -13.35 -33.26 0.76
C LEU A 520 -12.38 -32.17 1.27
N THR A 521 -12.61 -30.94 0.84
CA THR A 521 -11.98 -29.73 1.38
C THR A 521 -13.08 -28.91 2.03
N THR A 522 -12.97 -28.63 3.33
CA THR A 522 -13.98 -27.89 4.10
C THR A 522 -13.95 -26.39 3.81
N PHE A 523 -14.94 -25.65 4.32
CA PHE A 523 -14.99 -24.18 4.22
C PHE A 523 -13.78 -23.47 4.84
N ASN A 524 -13.16 -24.09 5.86
CA ASN A 524 -11.96 -23.60 6.53
C ASN A 524 -10.66 -24.16 5.90
N ASN A 525 -10.73 -24.72 4.68
CA ASN A 525 -9.63 -25.32 3.93
C ASN A 525 -8.98 -26.57 4.55
N ASN A 526 -9.67 -27.30 5.44
CA ASN A 526 -9.17 -28.58 5.92
C ASN A 526 -9.46 -29.69 4.90
N GLU A 527 -8.50 -30.58 4.66
CA GLU A 527 -8.64 -31.67 3.69
C GLU A 527 -8.86 -33.01 4.41
N LEU A 528 -9.95 -33.72 4.09
CA LEU A 528 -10.25 -35.04 4.63
C LEU A 528 -10.65 -36.03 3.54
N ARG A 529 -10.36 -37.32 3.75
CA ARG A 529 -10.86 -38.40 2.91
C ARG A 529 -12.18 -38.91 3.47
N VAL A 530 -13.22 -38.88 2.66
CA VAL A 530 -14.58 -39.26 3.05
C VAL A 530 -15.07 -40.38 2.14
N GLU A 531 -15.30 -41.55 2.72
CA GLU A 531 -15.96 -42.67 2.04
C GLU A 531 -17.47 -42.60 2.28
N VAL A 532 -18.21 -42.15 1.27
CA VAL A 532 -19.68 -42.10 1.35
C VAL A 532 -20.24 -43.53 1.41
N PRO A 533 -21.04 -43.88 2.46
CA PRO A 533 -21.67 -45.19 2.55
C PRO A 533 -22.64 -45.44 1.39
N GLN A 534 -22.79 -46.71 1.02
CA GLN A 534 -23.64 -47.12 -0.08
C GLN A 534 -25.12 -46.80 0.21
N SER A 535 -25.80 -46.19 -0.76
CA SER A 535 -27.24 -45.88 -0.76
C SER A 535 -27.74 -44.94 0.35
N CYS A 536 -26.91 -44.57 1.32
CA CYS A 536 -27.27 -43.63 2.39
C CYS A 536 -26.93 -42.18 2.02
N PHE A 537 -27.76 -41.25 2.51
CA PHE A 537 -27.49 -39.83 2.41
C PHE A 537 -26.49 -39.39 3.46
N GLN A 538 -25.59 -38.49 3.09
CA GLN A 538 -24.60 -37.88 3.98
C GLN A 538 -24.67 -36.36 3.84
N VAL A 539 -24.79 -35.66 4.96
CA VAL A 539 -24.98 -34.21 5.00
C VAL A 539 -23.66 -33.50 4.76
N LEU A 540 -23.55 -32.83 3.62
CA LEU A 540 -22.37 -32.08 3.22
C LEU A 540 -22.34 -30.69 3.89
N ALA A 541 -23.46 -29.96 3.83
CA ALA A 541 -23.65 -28.67 4.49
C ALA A 541 -25.14 -28.39 4.68
N GLN A 542 -25.53 -27.80 5.81
CA GLN A 542 -26.92 -27.40 6.08
C GLN A 542 -26.97 -26.13 6.94
N ASP A 543 -28.08 -25.41 6.88
CA ASP A 543 -28.37 -24.31 7.80
C ASP A 543 -28.64 -24.87 9.20
N CYS A 544 -27.91 -24.39 10.21
CA CYS A 544 -28.04 -24.86 11.59
C CYS A 544 -28.52 -23.73 12.52
N THR A 545 -29.26 -22.76 11.97
CA THR A 545 -30.04 -21.77 12.72
C THR A 545 -31.42 -22.32 13.10
N GLU A 546 -32.20 -21.54 13.86
CA GLU A 546 -33.58 -21.90 14.27
C GLU A 546 -34.52 -22.16 13.07
N GLN A 547 -34.19 -21.60 11.90
CA GLN A 547 -34.92 -21.80 10.66
C GLN A 547 -34.02 -22.55 9.68
N LEU A 548 -34.29 -23.83 9.44
CA LEU A 548 -33.56 -24.64 8.46
C LEU A 548 -33.89 -24.15 7.03
N LYS A 549 -33.02 -23.31 6.46
CA LYS A 549 -33.22 -22.75 5.10
C LYS A 549 -32.75 -23.68 3.98
N PHE A 550 -31.75 -24.52 4.23
CA PHE A 550 -31.22 -25.45 3.22
C PHE A 550 -30.51 -26.65 3.84
N ILE A 551 -30.44 -27.73 3.07
CA ILE A 551 -29.59 -28.90 3.32
C ILE A 551 -29.00 -29.42 2.00
N VAL A 552 -27.70 -29.69 1.99
CA VAL A 552 -26.94 -30.26 0.87
C VAL A 552 -26.51 -31.66 1.26
N MET A 553 -26.96 -32.67 0.52
CA MET A 553 -26.63 -34.07 0.79
C MET A 553 -25.98 -34.76 -0.39
N LEU A 554 -25.13 -35.73 -0.07
CA LEU A 554 -24.51 -36.66 -1.00
C LEU A 554 -25.09 -38.06 -0.80
N LYS A 555 -25.41 -38.77 -1.88
CA LYS A 555 -25.74 -40.20 -1.85
C LYS A 555 -24.96 -40.94 -2.93
N ARG A 556 -24.42 -42.11 -2.60
CA ARG A 556 -23.68 -42.96 -3.54
C ARG A 556 -24.61 -43.99 -4.18
N ASP A 557 -24.73 -43.97 -5.50
CA ASP A 557 -25.56 -44.89 -6.30
C ASP A 557 -24.74 -46.07 -6.86
N GLU A 558 -25.24 -47.29 -6.67
CA GLU A 558 -24.61 -48.56 -7.10
C GLU A 558 -24.56 -48.72 -8.62
N VAL A 559 -25.61 -48.31 -9.35
CA VAL A 559 -25.76 -48.64 -10.78
C VAL A 559 -24.76 -47.85 -11.64
N LYS A 560 -24.35 -46.66 -11.18
CA LYS A 560 -23.49 -45.76 -11.95
C LYS A 560 -22.12 -45.45 -11.29
N LYS A 561 -21.84 -45.94 -10.07
CA LYS A 561 -20.68 -45.51 -9.23
C LYS A 561 -20.56 -43.97 -9.14
N GLN A 562 -21.68 -43.26 -8.93
CA GLN A 562 -21.72 -41.79 -8.91
C GLN A 562 -22.30 -41.26 -7.60
N ASN A 563 -21.78 -40.13 -7.15
CA ASN A 563 -22.36 -39.37 -6.04
C ASN A 563 -23.48 -38.49 -6.61
N GLN A 564 -24.73 -38.74 -6.21
CA GLN A 564 -25.90 -37.92 -6.49
C GLN A 564 -26.05 -36.85 -5.40
N ILE A 565 -26.36 -35.61 -5.79
CA ILE A 565 -26.54 -34.48 -4.88
C ILE A 565 -28.04 -34.21 -4.74
N HIS A 566 -28.53 -34.13 -3.50
CA HIS A 566 -29.94 -33.87 -3.19
C HIS A 566 -30.07 -32.60 -2.35
N LEU A 567 -30.95 -31.68 -2.77
CA LEU A 567 -31.24 -30.42 -2.09
C LEU A 567 -32.72 -30.41 -1.68
N TYR A 568 -33.01 -30.13 -0.41
CA TYR A 568 -34.38 -30.04 0.12
C TYR A 568 -34.60 -28.71 0.86
N PRO A 569 -35.72 -28.01 0.59
CA PRO A 569 -36.28 -26.98 1.44
C PRO A 569 -37.65 -27.40 2.00
N GLN A 570 -37.97 -26.92 3.19
CA GLN A 570 -39.25 -27.16 3.87
C GLN A 570 -40.12 -25.89 3.76
N ASN A 571 -41.38 -26.03 3.32
CA ASN A 571 -42.42 -25.00 3.13
C ASN A 571 -42.38 -24.15 1.81
N ASN A 572 -42.58 -24.81 0.66
CA ASN A 572 -42.91 -24.26 -0.68
C ASN A 572 -42.00 -23.13 -1.24
N ALA A 573 -40.93 -23.33 -2.01
CA ALA A 573 -40.41 -24.51 -2.72
C ALA A 573 -38.99 -24.21 -3.22
N ILE A 574 -38.17 -25.26 -3.40
CA ILE A 574 -37.15 -25.45 -4.46
C ILE A 574 -36.80 -26.95 -4.49
N ILE A 575 -36.69 -27.53 -5.68
CA ILE A 575 -36.32 -28.94 -5.88
C ILE A 575 -34.99 -28.94 -6.64
N VAL A 576 -34.04 -29.79 -6.23
CA VAL A 576 -33.01 -30.30 -7.16
C VAL A 576 -32.81 -31.80 -6.95
N ARG A 577 -33.13 -32.60 -7.98
CA ARG A 577 -32.79 -34.02 -8.12
C ARG A 577 -32.11 -34.25 -9.49
N LEU A 578 -31.03 -35.03 -9.51
CA LEU A 578 -30.43 -35.56 -10.74
C LEU A 578 -30.82 -37.03 -10.90
N ASN A 579 -31.39 -37.37 -12.06
CA ASN A 579 -32.01 -38.63 -12.49
C ASN A 579 -33.52 -38.82 -12.21
N SER A 580 -34.35 -37.74 -12.30
CA SER A 580 -35.63 -37.71 -13.07
C SER A 580 -36.59 -36.52 -12.75
N LEU A 581 -36.07 -35.28 -12.63
CA LEU A 581 -36.71 -34.04 -13.14
C LEU A 581 -35.66 -32.91 -13.14
N VAL A 582 -35.52 -32.15 -14.24
CA VAL A 582 -34.26 -31.50 -14.68
C VAL A 582 -34.22 -29.98 -14.43
N ILE A 583 -33.18 -29.47 -13.73
CA ILE A 583 -32.59 -28.15 -14.01
C ILE A 583 -31.50 -28.37 -15.07
N PRO A 584 -31.57 -27.74 -16.27
CA PRO A 584 -30.58 -27.96 -17.32
C PRO A 584 -29.18 -27.49 -16.89
N TYR A 585 -28.12 -28.18 -17.34
CA TYR A 585 -26.70 -27.80 -17.12
C TYR A 585 -26.40 -26.31 -17.44
N ARG A 586 -27.20 -25.70 -18.32
CA ARG A 586 -27.10 -24.30 -18.74
C ARG A 586 -27.51 -23.29 -17.66
N ASN A 587 -28.23 -23.72 -16.61
CA ASN A 587 -28.74 -22.88 -15.53
C ASN A 587 -27.92 -23.03 -14.23
N LEU A 588 -26.73 -23.64 -14.32
CA LEU A 588 -25.70 -23.62 -13.29
C LEU A 588 -24.70 -22.49 -13.59
N PRO A 589 -24.28 -21.71 -12.58
CA PRO A 589 -24.65 -21.80 -11.17
C PRO A 589 -26.08 -21.32 -10.89
N TYR A 590 -26.77 -21.99 -9.96
CA TYR A 590 -28.08 -21.58 -9.48
C TYR A 590 -27.93 -20.43 -8.46
N LEU A 591 -28.72 -19.36 -8.61
CA LEU A 591 -28.88 -18.31 -7.60
C LEU A 591 -30.36 -18.29 -7.17
N HIS A 592 -30.60 -18.28 -5.87
CA HIS A 592 -31.96 -18.18 -5.32
C HIS A 592 -32.51 -16.75 -5.54
N PRO A 593 -33.75 -16.58 -6.05
CA PRO A 593 -34.31 -15.26 -6.38
C PRO A 593 -34.80 -14.42 -5.17
N GLN A 594 -34.57 -14.87 -3.94
CA GLN A 594 -34.84 -14.08 -2.73
C GLN A 594 -33.50 -13.64 -2.17
N ASP A 595 -33.32 -12.34 -1.98
CA ASP A 595 -32.06 -11.61 -1.71
C ASP A 595 -31.28 -12.03 -0.44
N TYR A 596 -31.66 -13.13 0.21
CA TYR A 596 -31.13 -13.57 1.49
C TYR A 596 -30.46 -14.95 1.48
N LEU A 597 -30.24 -15.60 0.33
CA LEU A 597 -29.58 -16.92 0.28
C LEU A 597 -28.74 -17.11 -1.00
N ASP A 598 -27.62 -16.40 -1.13
CA ASP A 598 -26.64 -16.66 -2.20
C ASP A 598 -25.83 -17.93 -1.87
N LEU A 599 -26.42 -19.10 -2.14
CA LEU A 599 -25.74 -20.40 -2.14
C LEU A 599 -25.31 -20.74 -3.57
N LEU A 600 -24.02 -20.69 -3.84
CA LEU A 600 -23.48 -21.01 -5.16
C LEU A 600 -23.02 -22.47 -5.19
N ILE A 601 -23.80 -23.34 -5.83
CA ILE A 601 -23.42 -24.74 -6.06
C ILE A 601 -22.93 -24.90 -7.49
N SER A 602 -21.68 -25.33 -7.65
CA SER A 602 -21.05 -25.59 -8.94
C SER A 602 -20.71 -27.08 -9.08
N PHE A 603 -21.12 -27.66 -10.21
CA PHE A 603 -20.75 -29.01 -10.60
C PHE A 603 -20.10 -28.96 -11.98
N ARG A 604 -18.92 -29.59 -12.14
CA ARG A 604 -18.24 -29.75 -13.43
C ARG A 604 -17.80 -31.19 -13.63
N GLU A 605 -18.16 -31.76 -14.77
CA GLU A 605 -17.54 -32.97 -15.33
C GLU A 605 -16.50 -32.53 -16.37
N ILE A 606 -15.25 -32.96 -16.19
CA ILE A 606 -14.19 -32.74 -17.16
C ILE A 606 -13.90 -34.08 -17.82
N GLU A 607 -14.28 -34.23 -19.10
CA GLU A 607 -13.79 -35.32 -19.94
C GLU A 607 -12.34 -35.03 -20.34
N GLN A 608 -11.40 -35.71 -19.70
CA GLN A 608 -10.08 -35.93 -20.25
C GLN A 608 -9.89 -37.43 -20.44
N THR A 609 -9.30 -37.79 -21.58
CA THR A 609 -8.99 -39.15 -22.01
C THR A 609 -8.53 -40.02 -20.83
N LEU A 610 -9.36 -41.03 -20.55
CA LEU A 610 -9.19 -42.14 -19.59
C LEU A 610 -9.39 -41.91 -18.08
N ASN A 611 -9.91 -40.78 -17.58
CA ASN A 611 -10.53 -40.75 -16.24
C ASN A 611 -11.43 -39.52 -16.02
N CYS A 612 -12.72 -39.76 -15.76
CA CYS A 612 -13.70 -38.70 -15.48
C CYS A 612 -13.45 -38.12 -14.08
N LEU A 613 -12.94 -36.88 -13.99
CA LEU A 613 -12.77 -36.16 -12.73
C LEU A 613 -13.99 -35.29 -12.46
N ARG A 614 -14.75 -35.65 -11.42
CA ARG A 614 -15.92 -34.89 -10.94
C ARG A 614 -15.52 -33.90 -9.87
N PHE A 615 -15.97 -32.67 -10.04
CA PHE A 615 -15.72 -31.58 -9.13
C PHE A 615 -17.06 -31.03 -8.62
N LEU A 616 -17.30 -31.16 -7.32
CA LEU A 616 -18.41 -30.52 -6.62
C LEU A 616 -17.87 -29.38 -5.76
N GLN A 617 -18.51 -28.21 -5.83
CA GLN A 617 -18.18 -27.06 -5.01
C GLN A 617 -19.46 -26.43 -4.44
N VAL A 618 -19.44 -26.17 -3.14
CA VAL A 618 -20.47 -25.43 -2.40
C VAL A 618 -19.82 -24.15 -1.89
N SER A 619 -20.40 -23.00 -2.19
CA SER A 619 -19.94 -21.70 -1.68
C SER A 619 -21.08 -21.02 -0.94
N VAL A 620 -20.76 -20.39 0.18
CA VAL A 620 -21.74 -19.78 1.10
C VAL A 620 -21.39 -18.33 1.37
N VAL A 621 -22.41 -17.51 1.59
CA VAL A 621 -22.27 -16.09 1.92
C VAL A 621 -21.69 -15.83 3.31
N ASP A 622 -21.00 -14.70 3.48
CA ASP A 622 -20.28 -14.39 4.72
C ASP A 622 -21.17 -14.29 5.98
N TRP A 623 -22.42 -13.85 5.86
CA TRP A 623 -23.33 -13.77 7.02
C TRP A 623 -23.80 -15.14 7.55
N MET A 624 -23.52 -16.22 6.80
CA MET A 624 -23.74 -17.61 7.20
C MET A 624 -22.53 -18.26 7.87
N ARG A 625 -21.39 -17.57 7.99
CA ARG A 625 -20.25 -18.06 8.78
C ARG A 625 -20.67 -18.33 10.22
N GLY A 626 -20.28 -19.49 10.74
CA GLY A 626 -20.67 -19.97 12.08
C GLY A 626 -22.10 -20.49 12.20
N LYS A 627 -22.94 -20.32 11.17
CA LYS A 627 -24.37 -20.72 11.16
C LYS A 627 -24.66 -21.95 10.31
N ILE A 628 -23.63 -22.52 9.70
CA ILE A 628 -23.70 -23.72 8.87
C ILE A 628 -23.08 -24.88 9.64
N CYS A 629 -23.60 -26.08 9.45
CA CYS A 629 -22.96 -27.30 9.94
C CYS A 629 -23.06 -28.44 8.92
N GLY A 630 -22.28 -29.50 9.11
CA GLY A 630 -22.11 -30.58 8.13
C GLY A 630 -20.64 -30.94 7.95
N LEU A 631 -20.36 -31.84 7.02
CA LEU A 631 -18.98 -32.23 6.69
C LEU A 631 -18.09 -31.07 6.23
N CYS A 632 -18.68 -30.05 5.62
CA CYS A 632 -17.97 -28.84 5.19
C CYS A 632 -17.56 -27.90 6.33
N GLY A 633 -17.94 -28.19 7.57
CA GLY A 633 -17.60 -27.36 8.73
C GLY A 633 -18.44 -26.08 8.83
N LYS A 634 -18.05 -25.19 9.75
CA LYS A 634 -18.81 -23.99 10.14
C LYS A 634 -18.48 -22.72 9.36
N ALA A 635 -17.40 -22.72 8.58
CA ALA A 635 -16.92 -21.54 7.84
C ALA A 635 -16.52 -20.33 8.71
N ASP A 636 -16.26 -20.54 10.00
CA ASP A 636 -15.88 -19.53 10.99
C ASP A 636 -14.37 -19.22 11.01
N GLY A 637 -13.55 -19.93 10.23
CA GLY A 637 -12.10 -19.77 10.19
C GLY A 637 -11.34 -20.52 11.28
N GLU A 638 -12.03 -21.27 12.16
CA GLU A 638 -11.41 -22.10 13.19
C GLU A 638 -11.09 -23.50 12.63
N ILE A 639 -9.81 -23.86 12.58
CA ILE A 639 -9.35 -25.14 12.01
C ILE A 639 -9.07 -26.22 13.07
N ARG A 640 -8.90 -25.85 14.34
CA ARG A 640 -8.53 -26.79 15.41
C ARG A 640 -9.71 -27.62 15.90
N GLN A 641 -10.92 -27.12 15.74
CA GLN A 641 -12.16 -27.76 16.21
C GLN A 641 -13.10 -28.13 15.05
N GLU A 642 -12.53 -28.42 13.87
CA GLU A 642 -13.28 -28.66 12.63
C GLU A 642 -14.19 -29.90 12.69
N PHE A 643 -13.81 -30.92 13.47
CA PHE A 643 -14.49 -32.22 13.53
C PHE A 643 -15.61 -32.25 14.57
N GLN A 644 -16.58 -31.36 14.40
CA GLN A 644 -17.77 -31.30 15.26
C GLN A 644 -18.94 -32.12 14.69
N THR A 645 -19.39 -33.11 15.45
CA THR A 645 -20.54 -33.97 15.09
C THR A 645 -21.88 -33.23 15.21
N PRO A 646 -22.99 -33.78 14.68
CA PRO A 646 -24.33 -33.18 14.83
C PRO A 646 -24.75 -32.92 16.28
N ASN A 647 -24.26 -33.74 17.22
CA ASN A 647 -24.53 -33.60 18.66
C ASN A 647 -23.56 -32.61 19.35
N THR A 648 -22.89 -31.75 18.59
CA THR A 648 -21.92 -30.73 19.05
C THR A 648 -20.64 -31.27 19.70
N ARG A 649 -20.45 -32.59 19.78
CA ARG A 649 -19.22 -33.22 20.28
C ARG A 649 -18.09 -33.09 19.26
N LEU A 650 -16.89 -32.78 19.75
CA LEU A 650 -15.64 -32.84 18.98
C LEU A 650 -15.09 -34.26 18.97
N VAL A 651 -14.69 -34.74 17.80
CA VAL A 651 -14.04 -36.04 17.63
C VAL A 651 -12.66 -35.87 17.01
N ASP A 652 -11.71 -36.72 17.42
CA ASP A 652 -10.31 -36.59 16.99
C ASP A 652 -10.04 -37.32 15.65
N ASN A 653 -11.03 -38.01 15.11
CA ASN A 653 -10.91 -38.87 13.94
C ASN A 653 -11.83 -38.40 12.80
N ALA A 654 -11.24 -38.08 11.65
CA ALA A 654 -11.93 -37.63 10.44
C ALA A 654 -12.97 -38.64 9.92
N VAL A 655 -12.73 -39.95 10.10
CA VAL A 655 -13.66 -41.01 9.64
C VAL A 655 -14.89 -41.09 10.55
N SER A 656 -14.68 -41.02 11.88
CA SER A 656 -15.76 -40.97 12.88
C SER A 656 -16.62 -39.71 12.69
N PHE A 657 -15.95 -38.56 12.49
CA PHE A 657 -16.60 -37.31 12.09
C PHE A 657 -17.44 -37.50 10.84
N ALA A 658 -16.87 -38.08 9.78
CA ALA A 658 -17.57 -38.27 8.52
C ALA A 658 -18.82 -39.14 8.67
N HIS A 659 -18.71 -40.27 9.36
CA HIS A 659 -19.82 -41.19 9.60
C HIS A 659 -20.94 -40.57 10.44
N SER A 660 -20.61 -39.66 11.37
CA SER A 660 -21.62 -39.01 12.21
C SER A 660 -22.63 -38.15 11.43
N TRP A 661 -22.27 -37.71 10.21
CA TRP A 661 -23.13 -36.93 9.31
C TRP A 661 -23.93 -37.78 8.31
N VAL A 662 -23.96 -39.10 8.49
CA VAL A 662 -24.77 -40.01 7.66
C VAL A 662 -26.19 -40.08 8.21
N LEU A 663 -27.18 -39.91 7.34
CA LEU A 663 -28.58 -40.08 7.69
C LEU A 663 -28.92 -41.58 7.75
N PRO A 664 -29.34 -42.10 8.92
CA PRO A 664 -29.65 -43.52 9.06
C PRO A 664 -30.96 -43.89 8.37
N GLY A 665 -31.01 -45.11 7.86
CA GLY A 665 -32.25 -45.73 7.40
C GLY A 665 -33.16 -46.08 8.57
N THR A 666 -34.46 -45.95 8.34
CA THR A 666 -35.49 -46.26 9.36
C THR A 666 -35.99 -47.69 9.27
N SER A 667 -36.05 -48.25 8.06
CA SER A 667 -36.55 -49.60 7.78
C SER A 667 -35.97 -50.13 6.46
N CYS A 668 -35.91 -51.45 6.32
CA CYS A 668 -35.59 -52.13 5.06
C CYS A 668 -36.58 -51.84 3.92
N ARG A 669 -37.79 -51.35 4.24
CA ARG A 669 -38.81 -50.97 3.24
C ARG A 669 -38.75 -49.51 2.81
N ASP A 670 -37.82 -48.73 3.36
CA ASP A 670 -37.71 -47.31 3.06
C ASP A 670 -37.28 -47.09 1.59
N ALA A 671 -37.94 -46.16 0.91
CA ALA A 671 -37.62 -45.76 -0.45
C ALA A 671 -36.21 -45.15 -0.58
N SER A 672 -35.56 -44.82 0.55
CA SER A 672 -34.18 -44.37 0.61
C SER A 672 -33.15 -45.46 0.28
N GLU A 673 -33.51 -46.75 0.35
CA GLU A 673 -32.59 -47.89 0.17
C GLU A 673 -31.35 -47.86 1.09
N CYS A 674 -31.37 -47.05 2.15
CA CYS A 674 -30.29 -46.97 3.13
C CYS A 674 -30.49 -48.07 4.19
N TYR A 675 -29.66 -49.11 4.16
CA TYR A 675 -29.77 -50.26 5.07
C TYR A 675 -28.87 -50.16 6.31
N MET A 676 -28.50 -48.94 6.71
CA MET A 676 -27.57 -48.68 7.81
C MET A 676 -28.18 -47.74 8.85
N ARG A 677 -27.78 -47.93 10.10
CA ARG A 677 -28.11 -47.07 11.24
C ARG A 677 -26.87 -46.73 12.04
N LEU A 678 -26.94 -45.63 12.80
CA LEU A 678 -25.90 -45.22 13.73
C LEU A 678 -26.20 -45.81 15.12
N GLU A 679 -25.25 -46.55 15.71
CA GLU A 679 -25.43 -47.18 17.02
C GLU A 679 -24.18 -47.09 17.89
N SER A 680 -24.39 -47.18 19.21
CA SER A 680 -23.31 -47.44 20.16
C SER A 680 -22.95 -48.92 20.14
N VAL A 681 -21.66 -49.23 20.01
CA VAL A 681 -21.16 -50.61 19.93
C VAL A 681 -20.49 -50.99 21.24
N LYS A 682 -20.76 -52.21 21.71
CA LYS A 682 -20.08 -52.76 22.89
C LYS A 682 -18.72 -53.28 22.47
N LEU A 683 -17.68 -52.93 23.23
CA LEU A 683 -16.37 -53.54 23.09
C LEU A 683 -16.43 -55.00 23.57
N GLU A 684 -16.15 -55.95 22.68
CA GLU A 684 -16.32 -57.38 22.97
C GLU A 684 -15.32 -57.88 24.02
N ARG A 685 -14.08 -57.40 23.97
CA ARG A 685 -13.05 -57.73 24.95
C ARG A 685 -13.33 -57.01 26.28
N GLN A 686 -13.17 -57.71 27.39
CA GLN A 686 -13.18 -57.11 28.72
C GLN A 686 -11.91 -56.29 28.92
N VAL A 687 -12.04 -55.08 29.45
CA VAL A 687 -10.91 -54.17 29.68
C VAL A 687 -10.87 -53.79 31.16
N ILE A 688 -9.65 -53.62 31.69
CA ILE A 688 -9.44 -53.11 33.04
C ILE A 688 -9.27 -51.60 32.95
N VAL A 689 -10.19 -50.85 33.52
CA VAL A 689 -10.17 -49.38 33.55
C VAL A 689 -10.24 -48.96 35.01
N TYR A 690 -9.31 -48.12 35.46
CA TYR A 690 -9.15 -47.74 36.87
C TYR A 690 -9.08 -48.93 37.85
N GLY A 691 -8.45 -50.04 37.43
CA GLY A 691 -8.27 -51.24 38.26
C GLY A 691 -9.49 -52.16 38.38
N GLN A 692 -10.59 -51.90 37.68
CA GLN A 692 -11.80 -52.73 37.69
C GLN A 692 -12.10 -53.34 36.32
N LYS A 693 -12.68 -54.54 36.30
CA LYS A 693 -13.20 -55.15 35.06
C LYS A 693 -14.41 -54.35 34.58
N SER A 694 -14.34 -53.87 33.35
CA SER A 694 -15.35 -52.97 32.80
C SER A 694 -15.90 -53.46 31.46
N LYS A 695 -17.19 -53.17 31.23
CA LYS A 695 -17.85 -53.27 29.93
C LYS A 695 -17.88 -51.88 29.32
N CYS A 696 -17.44 -51.75 28.08
CA CYS A 696 -17.29 -50.44 27.43
C CYS A 696 -18.21 -50.32 26.22
N PHE A 697 -18.80 -49.14 26.04
CA PHE A 697 -19.72 -48.81 24.97
C PHE A 697 -19.23 -47.58 24.22
N SER A 698 -19.30 -47.61 22.89
CA SER A 698 -18.82 -46.49 22.10
C SER A 698 -19.69 -45.26 22.36
N VAL A 699 -19.03 -44.15 22.64
CA VAL A 699 -19.65 -42.84 22.84
C VAL A 699 -19.84 -42.12 21.51
N GLU A 700 -18.96 -42.42 20.56
CA GLU A 700 -19.12 -42.01 19.16
C GLU A 700 -20.00 -43.04 18.44
N PRO A 701 -20.99 -42.60 17.64
CA PRO A 701 -21.87 -43.51 16.91
C PRO A 701 -21.11 -44.23 15.78
N VAL A 702 -21.34 -45.54 15.66
CA VAL A 702 -20.73 -46.39 14.62
C VAL A 702 -21.81 -46.86 13.65
N LEU A 703 -21.52 -46.80 12.36
CA LEU A 703 -22.43 -47.30 11.33
C LEU A 703 -22.57 -48.83 11.41
N ARG A 704 -23.80 -49.31 11.54
CA ARG A 704 -24.18 -50.72 11.58
C ARG A 704 -25.31 -50.99 10.60
N CYS A 705 -25.38 -52.23 10.11
CA CYS A 705 -26.50 -52.63 9.26
C CYS A 705 -27.79 -52.69 10.09
N LEU A 706 -28.92 -52.46 9.44
CA LEU A 706 -30.23 -52.70 10.05
C LEU A 706 -30.38 -54.19 10.44
N PRO A 707 -31.19 -54.50 11.47
CA PRO A 707 -31.54 -55.88 11.81
C PRO A 707 -32.09 -56.63 10.59
N GLY A 708 -31.65 -57.86 10.34
CA GLY A 708 -32.02 -58.63 9.15
C GLY A 708 -31.11 -58.38 7.93
N CYS A 709 -30.10 -57.51 8.06
CA CYS A 709 -29.09 -57.23 7.03
C CYS A 709 -27.68 -57.56 7.52
N VAL A 710 -26.80 -57.90 6.58
CA VAL A 710 -25.40 -58.26 6.84
C VAL A 710 -24.45 -57.27 6.14
N PRO A 711 -23.29 -56.94 6.75
CA PRO A 711 -22.31 -56.05 6.13
C PRO A 711 -21.66 -56.73 4.91
N VAL A 712 -21.50 -55.95 3.85
CA VAL A 712 -20.78 -56.34 2.62
C VAL A 712 -19.41 -55.66 2.56
N ARG A 713 -19.31 -54.45 3.10
CA ARG A 713 -18.06 -53.69 3.20
C ARG A 713 -17.98 -53.02 4.56
N THR A 714 -16.82 -53.09 5.19
CA THR A 714 -16.53 -52.44 6.47
C THR A 714 -15.26 -51.60 6.36
N THR A 715 -15.07 -50.70 7.32
CA THR A 715 -13.84 -49.93 7.52
C THR A 715 -13.55 -49.80 9.00
N ALA A 716 -12.26 -49.77 9.36
CA ALA A 716 -11.82 -49.63 10.74
C ALA A 716 -11.90 -48.15 11.17
N VAL A 717 -12.54 -47.88 12.30
CA VAL A 717 -12.71 -46.54 12.85
C VAL A 717 -12.26 -46.52 14.30
N ASN A 718 -11.31 -45.64 14.64
CA ASN A 718 -10.93 -45.40 16.02
C ASN A 718 -11.98 -44.51 16.69
N VAL A 719 -12.64 -45.02 17.74
CA VAL A 719 -13.75 -44.36 18.43
C VAL A 719 -13.53 -44.34 19.95
N GLY A 720 -14.06 -43.32 20.62
CA GLY A 720 -14.06 -43.25 22.08
C GLY A 720 -15.10 -44.18 22.72
N TYR A 721 -14.72 -44.81 23.82
CA TYR A 721 -15.57 -45.68 24.64
C TYR A 721 -15.73 -45.14 26.06
N HIS A 722 -16.94 -45.30 26.61
CA HIS A 722 -17.23 -45.10 28.01
C HIS A 722 -17.38 -46.46 28.68
N CYS A 723 -16.72 -46.65 29.80
CA CYS A 723 -16.59 -47.93 30.48
C CYS A 723 -17.32 -47.91 31.82
N LEU A 724 -18.12 -48.94 32.05
CA LEU A 724 -18.84 -49.15 33.31
C LEU A 724 -18.37 -50.45 33.97
N PRO A 725 -18.45 -50.58 35.30
CA PRO A 725 -18.16 -51.84 35.99
C PRO A 725 -18.93 -53.01 35.37
N ALA A 726 -18.29 -54.17 35.26
CA ALA A 726 -18.86 -55.33 34.56
C ALA A 726 -20.23 -55.78 35.11
N ASP A 727 -20.50 -55.54 36.39
CA ASP A 727 -21.73 -55.93 37.09
C ASP A 727 -22.84 -54.86 37.00
N SER A 728 -22.60 -53.76 36.29
CA SER A 728 -23.60 -52.71 36.09
C SER A 728 -24.73 -53.15 35.15
N ASN A 729 -25.97 -52.97 35.59
CA ASN A 729 -27.17 -53.19 34.78
C ASN A 729 -27.52 -51.89 34.04
N LEU A 730 -27.21 -51.84 32.74
CA LEU A 730 -27.56 -50.73 31.87
C LEU A 730 -29.04 -50.79 31.48
N ASN A 731 -29.82 -49.82 31.94
CA ASN A 731 -31.19 -49.63 31.47
C ASN A 731 -31.22 -48.94 30.10
N ARG A 732 -32.28 -49.18 29.30
CA ARG A 732 -32.43 -48.61 27.95
C ARG A 732 -32.29 -47.08 27.89
N ARG A 733 -32.66 -46.37 28.96
CA ARG A 733 -32.48 -44.91 29.13
C ARG A 733 -31.03 -44.47 29.32
N GLN A 734 -30.21 -45.28 29.98
CA GLN A 734 -28.79 -44.99 30.16
C GLN A 734 -28.02 -45.21 28.85
N LEU A 735 -28.41 -46.24 28.09
CA LEU A 735 -27.85 -46.50 26.75
C LEU A 735 -28.21 -45.41 25.74
N SER A 736 -29.39 -44.78 25.84
CA SER A 736 -29.75 -43.63 24.98
C SER A 736 -28.94 -42.37 25.30
N SER A 737 -28.47 -42.21 26.55
CA SER A 737 -27.61 -41.08 26.96
C SER A 737 -26.10 -41.34 26.76
N ILE A 738 -25.73 -42.48 26.17
CA ILE A 738 -24.32 -42.90 26.09
C ILE A 738 -23.45 -41.91 25.31
N PHE A 739 -24.02 -41.22 24.31
CA PHE A 739 -23.34 -40.25 23.46
C PHE A 739 -22.87 -38.97 24.20
N GLU A 740 -23.41 -38.73 25.40
CA GLU A 740 -23.06 -37.59 26.25
C GLU A 740 -21.97 -37.92 27.28
N LYS A 741 -21.57 -39.19 27.41
CA LYS A 741 -20.62 -39.64 28.44
C LYS A 741 -19.16 -39.31 28.12
N SER A 742 -18.31 -39.25 29.13
CA SER A 742 -16.86 -39.05 28.93
C SER A 742 -16.22 -40.25 28.23
N ILE A 743 -15.12 -40.00 27.53
CA ILE A 743 -14.32 -41.06 26.89
C ILE A 743 -13.31 -41.54 27.93
N ASP A 744 -13.34 -42.83 28.27
CA ASP A 744 -12.39 -43.46 29.18
C ASP A 744 -11.21 -44.10 28.43
N LEU A 745 -11.46 -44.59 27.22
CA LEU A 745 -10.43 -45.14 26.33
C LEU A 745 -10.85 -45.00 24.86
N ARG A 746 -9.90 -45.10 23.94
CA ARG A 746 -10.14 -45.13 22.49
C ARG A 746 -9.72 -46.48 21.93
N GLU A 747 -10.59 -47.09 21.14
CA GLU A 747 -10.33 -48.38 20.50
C GLU A 747 -10.92 -48.46 19.09
N THR A 748 -10.41 -49.41 18.32
CA THR A 748 -10.86 -49.61 16.94
C THR A 748 -12.18 -50.38 16.90
N ALA A 749 -13.14 -49.90 16.11
CA ALA A 749 -14.40 -50.56 15.81
C ALA A 749 -14.61 -50.69 14.30
N ASP A 750 -15.24 -51.78 13.87
CA ASP A 750 -15.64 -51.93 12.47
C ASP A 750 -16.93 -51.16 12.19
N ALA A 751 -16.84 -50.16 11.31
CA ALA A 751 -18.00 -49.44 10.79
C ALA A 751 -18.43 -50.04 9.43
N HIS A 752 -19.73 -50.22 9.23
CA HIS A 752 -20.27 -50.78 7.99
C HIS A 752 -20.45 -49.66 6.95
N LEU A 753 -20.01 -49.91 5.72
CA LEU A 753 -20.09 -48.97 4.58
C LEU A 753 -21.05 -49.44 3.48
N ALA A 754 -21.45 -50.71 3.52
CA ALA A 754 -22.43 -51.31 2.62
C ALA A 754 -23.09 -52.50 3.32
N CYS A 755 -24.40 -52.67 3.11
CA CYS A 755 -25.19 -53.71 3.74
C CYS A 755 -26.09 -54.40 2.71
N ARG A 756 -26.31 -55.70 2.88
CA ARG A 756 -27.24 -56.50 2.08
C ARG A 756 -28.27 -57.14 3.00
N CYS A 757 -29.55 -56.93 2.69
CA CYS A 757 -30.65 -57.44 3.50
C CYS A 757 -31.14 -58.80 3.01
N THR A 758 -31.59 -59.64 3.94
CA THR A 758 -32.25 -60.91 3.62
C THR A 758 -33.69 -60.66 3.14
N PRO A 759 -34.31 -61.60 2.38
CA PRO A 759 -35.72 -61.49 1.98
C PRO A 759 -36.70 -61.40 3.17
N GLN A 760 -36.25 -61.81 4.35
CA GLN A 760 -37.00 -61.75 5.61
C GLN A 760 -36.93 -60.36 6.27
N CYS A 761 -36.16 -59.40 5.72
CA CYS A 761 -36.21 -58.01 6.15
C CYS A 761 -37.50 -57.34 5.63
N ALA A 762 -38.62 -57.71 6.26
CA ALA A 762 -39.94 -57.18 6.02
C ALA A 762 -40.35 -56.30 7.19
#